data_AF-A0A0S8GNW0-F1
#
_entry.id   AF-A0A0S8GNW0-F1
#
_cell.length_a   1.000
_cell.length_b   1.000
_cell.length_c   1.000
_cell.angle_alpha   90.00
_cell.angle_beta   90.00
_cell.angle_gamma   90.00
#
_symmetry.space_group_name_H-M   'P 1'
#
loop_
_entity.id
_entity.type
_entity.pdbx_description
1 polymer ?
#
loop_
_entity_poly.entity_id
_entity_poly.type
_entity_poly.pdbx_seq_one_letter_code
_entity_poly.pdbx_strand_id
1 'polypeptide(L)'
;MYNVDLATDTLAADNGALAINCSWGADDNTGSDYISVLADTYVWDNQQIYVVAAGNSGTAAGSINSPASAKNVIAVGSVNNGTLALEFDSSEGPTRDGRQKPDIYAPGRWVTSADASNLNGSVDMGGTSMATAHVTGFLATLLGHYTDFQRRPALAKAYIMATAQRKSWLSQRIGVLNSYNAHWSTTNAHAYWSWHDDPRPYSYVYFDLDGVPSGVAEMHVVLTWIEPECLVGDYYTVYNDVDLYVDHGKNDGELGEWSSTSAYDNVEYVKIINPPAGNYRIKARKYSALTDYRIGCAVWYTFSAEVPTAPSNFSHSSNSTGGITWTWNDNSNSEDGFRGYDATDHLVWTTSENTACYTEPNLSVNTQYTRYVRAFNANGDSNPSNSHAAYTSIETPSGITFGNITNSGICVRSADTPTGLNRGSSGLIICNTTEGADSGWKQDNDFWSSSSLLVNTQYGFRAKARNGDGDETDCCATAFRFTLANAPGAAPFTHITRIGIQVNWTSHANPAGTEYLCENVTRGTASGWTTKTYWNDAGLSCETQYRYLVKARNGDGVETESVDLGFQSTLPPPPIIYVDKEAVAGANDGSSWDDAFINLQDALDAALYGDEIRVGKGTYKPDPSSPADPAEATFQLVRGAILKGGYAGYGATDPDARDPNIYETILSGDLAGNDIEVTYPLDFLNDPCRMDNCYHVLNGSGADPNTILDGFTITGGNANGDWRLGHDKGGGIFACDVSVANCIFHGNSAVEGGGIFESDGPVTNCFFYGNSAAEQGGAIYWSGGPATNCTFSGNTATGGGGIFVNFGPMTNCTFRSNTAISGGGILISFGSMTCGTFSGNSAAEEGGGIYWSAAPLTNCIFSGNKAASYGGGIYRNDGPLTNCTFSGNAAAGQGGGIYWSSDTIINCILWDNLRDADGAFGGPFMDESAQIRFSEEGKIIYCCVPGGTGNLEGLGNIDEEPLFVKPGYWNRNYTLNDPNDDFWVEGDYHLQSIGWRWNAAYHRWDFDEVTSRCIDAGNPGFTLREELLSVPLDPGNIWGENLRINMGAYGGTGEASMPPHGWALRADLTNDGIVNLEDFAHQAHDWLKTDAKLPGDLNRDKTINILDLALLMQEWLREIPGRN
;
A
#
# COMPACT_ATOMS: atom_id res chain seq x y z
N MET A 1 28.04 -83.86 1.34
CA MET A 1 29.33 -83.17 1.16
C MET A 1 30.22 -83.59 2.31
N TYR A 2 30.90 -84.74 2.17
CA TYR A 2 31.87 -85.24 3.14
C TYR A 2 33.24 -85.12 2.48
N ASN A 3 33.86 -83.95 2.65
CA ASN A 3 35.27 -83.62 2.45
C ASN A 3 35.40 -82.15 2.88
N VAL A 4 35.25 -81.88 4.18
CA VAL A 4 35.68 -80.61 4.75
C VAL A 4 37.20 -80.71 4.80
N ASP A 5 37.84 -80.12 3.79
CA ASP A 5 39.28 -80.04 3.68
C ASP A 5 39.78 -79.06 4.77
N LEU A 6 40.14 -79.61 5.93
CA LEU A 6 40.76 -78.91 7.06
C LEU A 6 42.14 -78.31 6.73
N ALA A 7 42.58 -78.37 5.46
CA ALA A 7 43.63 -77.54 4.90
C ALA A 7 43.35 -76.03 5.00
N THR A 8 42.09 -75.62 5.19
CA THR A 8 41.70 -74.21 5.39
C THR A 8 41.88 -73.70 6.82
N ASP A 9 41.91 -74.60 7.82
CA ASP A 9 42.03 -74.22 9.23
C ASP A 9 43.49 -73.98 9.65
N THR A 10 44.44 -74.73 9.09
CA THR A 10 45.87 -74.37 9.16
C THR A 10 46.13 -73.01 8.52
N LEU A 11 45.45 -72.69 7.41
CA LEU A 11 45.56 -71.38 6.75
C LEU A 11 45.01 -70.24 7.64
N ALA A 12 43.92 -70.46 8.39
CA ALA A 12 43.39 -69.47 9.31
C ALA A 12 44.31 -69.23 10.53
N ALA A 13 44.93 -70.30 11.04
CA ALA A 13 45.95 -70.23 12.09
C ALA A 13 47.21 -69.47 11.65
N ASP A 14 47.73 -69.78 10.47
CA ASP A 14 48.92 -69.13 9.91
C ASP A 14 48.68 -67.65 9.59
N ASN A 15 47.43 -67.24 9.32
CA ASN A 15 47.04 -65.85 9.05
C ASN A 15 46.60 -65.05 10.30
N GLY A 16 46.73 -65.62 11.50
CA GLY A 16 46.55 -64.89 12.76
C GLY A 16 45.12 -64.75 13.28
N ALA A 17 44.16 -65.53 12.75
CA ALA A 17 42.80 -65.56 13.30
C ALA A 17 42.80 -66.15 14.72
N LEU A 18 42.14 -65.48 15.67
CA LEU A 18 42.07 -65.93 17.08
C LEU A 18 40.78 -66.69 17.41
N ALA A 19 39.69 -66.42 16.70
CA ALA A 19 38.41 -67.11 16.83
C ALA A 19 37.89 -67.54 15.45
N ILE A 20 37.36 -68.76 15.37
CA ILE A 20 36.89 -69.40 14.13
C ILE A 20 35.42 -69.77 14.32
N ASN A 21 34.59 -69.33 13.38
CA ASN A 21 33.15 -69.61 13.36
C ASN A 21 32.84 -70.83 12.49
N CYS A 22 32.26 -71.86 13.10
CA CYS A 22 31.81 -73.08 12.43
C CYS A 22 30.27 -73.18 12.51
N SER A 23 29.58 -72.43 11.64
CA SER A 23 28.11 -72.44 11.53
C SER A 23 27.58 -73.61 10.68
N TRP A 24 28.15 -74.80 10.87
CA TRP A 24 27.85 -76.03 10.13
C TRP A 24 28.05 -77.25 11.05
N GLY A 25 27.51 -78.40 10.66
CA GLY A 25 27.70 -79.65 11.38
C GLY A 25 27.12 -80.85 10.66
N ALA A 26 27.33 -82.03 11.23
CA ALA A 26 26.79 -83.31 10.77
C ALA A 26 26.09 -84.04 11.92
N ASP A 27 25.13 -84.91 11.59
CA ASP A 27 24.33 -85.67 12.55
C ASP A 27 25.18 -86.77 13.22
N ASP A 28 25.97 -86.37 14.22
CA ASP A 28 26.77 -87.22 15.10
C ASP A 28 26.90 -86.51 16.44
N ASN A 29 26.65 -87.21 17.55
CA ASN A 29 26.68 -86.63 18.89
C ASN A 29 27.77 -87.29 19.77
N THR A 30 28.76 -87.93 19.17
CA THR A 30 29.73 -88.74 19.90
C THR A 30 30.86 -87.92 20.49
N GLY A 31 31.26 -86.82 19.83
CA GLY A 31 32.47 -86.06 20.15
C GLY A 31 33.78 -86.78 19.84
N SER A 32 33.70 -88.02 19.36
CA SER A 32 34.82 -88.90 19.00
C SER A 32 34.88 -89.18 17.49
N ASP A 33 33.97 -88.58 16.72
CA ASP A 33 34.01 -88.68 15.27
C ASP A 33 35.20 -87.88 14.72
N TYR A 34 35.58 -88.18 13.48
CA TYR A 34 36.78 -87.60 12.87
C TYR A 34 36.80 -86.07 12.89
N ILE A 35 35.65 -85.39 12.75
CA ILE A 35 35.58 -83.93 12.70
C ILE A 35 35.70 -83.35 14.12
N SER A 36 35.05 -83.95 15.12
CA SER A 36 35.20 -83.52 16.52
C SER A 36 36.64 -83.69 17.03
N VAL A 37 37.29 -84.81 16.71
CA VAL A 37 38.69 -85.08 17.05
C VAL A 37 39.61 -84.01 16.45
N LEU A 38 39.40 -83.63 15.19
CA LEU A 38 40.19 -82.58 14.54
C LEU A 38 39.94 -81.19 15.15
N ALA A 39 38.69 -80.86 15.45
CA ALA A 39 38.38 -79.60 16.13
C ALA A 39 39.09 -79.52 17.50
N ASP A 40 39.15 -80.62 18.24
CA ASP A 40 39.90 -80.71 19.49
C ASP A 40 41.41 -80.52 19.28
N THR A 41 42.00 -81.18 18.27
CA THR A 41 43.41 -81.01 17.88
C THR A 41 43.73 -79.56 17.53
N TYR A 42 42.91 -78.90 16.71
CA TYR A 42 43.17 -77.52 16.29
C TYR A 42 43.06 -76.52 17.43
N VAL A 43 42.06 -76.67 18.32
CA VAL A 43 41.98 -75.83 19.52
C VAL A 43 43.20 -76.08 20.42
N TRP A 44 43.66 -77.32 20.54
CA TRP A 44 44.82 -77.69 21.36
C TRP A 44 46.15 -77.16 20.81
N ASP A 45 46.47 -77.44 19.55
CA ASP A 45 47.76 -77.11 18.94
C ASP A 45 47.89 -75.63 18.61
N ASN A 46 46.82 -75.00 18.09
CA ASN A 46 46.86 -73.61 17.62
C ASN A 46 46.40 -72.58 18.67
N GLN A 47 45.83 -73.04 19.78
CA GLN A 47 45.22 -72.21 20.82
C GLN A 47 44.12 -71.27 20.28
N GLN A 48 43.45 -71.66 19.19
CA GLN A 48 42.37 -70.87 18.60
C GLN A 48 41.03 -71.18 19.25
N ILE A 49 40.13 -70.21 19.24
CA ILE A 49 38.79 -70.35 19.81
C ILE A 49 37.83 -70.80 18.72
N TYR A 50 37.44 -72.07 18.73
CA TYR A 50 36.41 -72.58 17.82
C TYR A 50 35.02 -72.40 18.43
N VAL A 51 34.17 -71.70 17.70
CA VAL A 51 32.77 -71.45 18.06
C VAL A 51 31.90 -72.22 17.08
N VAL A 52 31.15 -73.19 17.56
CA VAL A 52 30.50 -74.21 16.72
C VAL A 52 28.99 -74.21 16.96
N ALA A 53 28.22 -74.29 15.88
CA ALA A 53 26.75 -74.41 15.95
C ALA A 53 26.33 -75.75 16.56
N ALA A 54 25.49 -75.70 17.59
CA ALA A 54 25.01 -76.89 18.29
C ALA A 54 24.24 -77.86 17.38
N GLY A 55 23.57 -77.34 16.35
CA GLY A 55 22.73 -78.10 15.43
C GLY A 55 21.28 -77.59 15.46
N ASN A 56 20.53 -77.88 14.39
CA ASN A 56 19.13 -77.51 14.26
C ASN A 56 18.21 -78.75 14.34
N SER A 57 18.61 -79.76 15.12
CA SER A 57 17.94 -81.08 15.19
C SER A 57 16.83 -81.12 16.26
N GLY A 58 16.51 -79.99 16.87
CA GLY A 58 15.43 -79.81 17.83
C GLY A 58 15.82 -80.02 19.29
N THR A 59 14.95 -79.58 20.19
CA THR A 59 15.19 -79.53 21.66
C THR A 59 15.17 -80.89 22.38
N ALA A 60 15.15 -82.00 21.65
CA ALA A 60 15.24 -83.33 22.24
C ALA A 60 16.65 -83.55 22.82
N ALA A 61 16.73 -84.15 24.01
CA ALA A 61 18.00 -84.47 24.64
C ALA A 61 18.82 -85.41 23.75
N GLY A 62 20.10 -85.09 23.53
CA GLY A 62 21.00 -85.91 22.73
C GLY A 62 21.08 -85.54 21.24
N SER A 63 20.64 -84.35 20.86
CA SER A 63 20.53 -83.88 19.46
C SER A 63 21.68 -82.98 19.00
N ILE A 64 22.72 -82.81 19.82
CA ILE A 64 23.93 -82.05 19.48
C ILE A 64 24.64 -82.70 18.28
N ASN A 65 25.04 -81.87 17.32
CA ASN A 65 25.72 -82.29 16.11
C ASN A 65 27.25 -82.18 16.24
N SER A 66 27.99 -82.90 15.40
CA SER A 66 29.43 -82.78 15.27
C SER A 66 29.75 -81.59 14.36
N PRO A 67 30.76 -80.74 14.67
CA PRO A 67 31.73 -80.88 15.75
C PRO A 67 31.37 -80.15 17.05
N ALA A 68 30.11 -79.72 17.27
CA ALA A 68 29.74 -79.08 18.54
C ALA A 68 29.81 -80.04 19.73
N SER A 69 29.76 -81.34 19.47
CA SER A 69 30.07 -82.40 20.44
C SER A 69 31.54 -82.49 20.83
N ALA A 70 32.49 -81.81 20.15
CA ALA A 70 33.89 -81.78 20.55
C ALA A 70 34.08 -81.12 21.93
N LYS A 71 35.11 -81.52 22.68
CA LYS A 71 35.27 -81.07 24.08
C LYS A 71 35.84 -79.66 24.17
N ASN A 72 36.83 -79.33 23.34
CA ASN A 72 37.60 -78.09 23.41
C ASN A 72 36.88 -76.89 22.78
N VAL A 73 35.81 -77.11 22.03
CA VAL A 73 35.06 -76.04 21.34
C VAL A 73 34.04 -75.35 22.24
N ILE A 74 33.58 -74.18 21.79
CA ILE A 74 32.42 -73.46 22.33
C ILE A 74 31.19 -73.79 21.46
N ALA A 75 30.34 -74.69 21.93
CA ALA A 75 29.08 -75.02 21.27
C ALA A 75 28.00 -73.98 21.59
N VAL A 76 27.30 -73.51 20.57
CA VAL A 76 26.34 -72.41 20.68
C VAL A 76 24.92 -72.86 20.28
N GLY A 77 23.99 -72.75 21.24
CA GLY A 77 22.56 -72.92 21.02
C GLY A 77 21.87 -71.61 20.59
N SER A 78 20.64 -71.74 20.10
CA SER A 78 19.86 -70.61 19.56
C SER A 78 18.73 -70.22 20.50
N VAL A 79 18.59 -68.91 20.75
CA VAL A 79 17.40 -68.30 21.35
C VAL A 79 16.77 -67.29 20.39
N ASN A 80 15.52 -66.94 20.67
CA ASN A 80 14.77 -65.94 19.94
C ASN A 80 15.41 -64.56 20.05
N ASN A 81 15.57 -63.86 18.92
CA ASN A 81 16.01 -62.47 18.93
C ASN A 81 14.89 -61.58 19.52
N GLY A 82 15.13 -60.98 20.69
CA GLY A 82 14.16 -60.17 21.42
C GLY A 82 13.62 -60.83 22.68
N THR A 83 12.83 -61.92 22.56
CA THR A 83 12.26 -62.57 23.75
C THR A 83 13.28 -63.38 24.54
N LEU A 84 14.40 -63.75 23.90
CA LEU A 84 15.44 -64.62 24.45
C LEU A 84 14.90 -65.98 24.93
N ALA A 85 13.77 -66.46 24.39
CA ALA A 85 13.23 -67.79 24.65
C ALA A 85 13.96 -68.86 23.83
N LEU A 86 13.96 -70.12 24.28
CA LEU A 86 14.57 -71.24 23.54
C LEU A 86 13.95 -71.39 22.16
N GLU A 87 14.79 -71.53 21.13
CA GLU A 87 14.29 -71.88 19.81
C GLU A 87 14.00 -73.36 19.71
N PHE A 88 12.84 -73.71 19.15
CA PHE A 88 12.35 -75.09 19.13
C PHE A 88 13.23 -76.04 18.32
N ASP A 89 14.02 -75.50 17.38
CA ASP A 89 14.93 -76.23 16.51
C ASP A 89 16.36 -76.29 17.05
N SER A 90 16.72 -75.55 18.11
CA SER A 90 18.06 -75.61 18.70
C SER A 90 18.34 -77.01 19.26
N SER A 91 19.44 -77.62 18.82
CA SER A 91 19.92 -78.89 19.35
C SER A 91 20.37 -78.76 20.81
N GLU A 92 20.11 -79.81 21.57
CA GLU A 92 20.31 -79.89 23.02
C GLU A 92 21.09 -81.15 23.42
N GLY A 93 21.97 -80.99 24.41
CA GLY A 93 22.73 -82.10 24.98
C GLY A 93 21.88 -83.05 25.82
N PRO A 94 22.50 -84.02 26.50
CA PRO A 94 23.95 -84.23 26.57
C PRO A 94 24.54 -84.81 25.28
N THR A 95 25.86 -84.87 25.18
CA THR A 95 26.54 -85.71 24.18
C THR A 95 26.34 -87.20 24.48
N ARG A 96 26.71 -88.09 23.55
CA ARG A 96 26.64 -89.55 23.77
C ARG A 96 27.36 -89.99 25.04
N ASP A 97 28.49 -89.36 25.35
CA ASP A 97 29.32 -89.66 26.51
C ASP A 97 28.90 -88.90 27.80
N GLY A 98 27.77 -88.19 27.75
CA GLY A 98 27.14 -87.58 28.92
C GLY A 98 27.51 -86.12 29.18
N ARG A 99 28.36 -85.49 28.36
CA ARG A 99 28.76 -84.09 28.53
C ARG A 99 27.63 -83.14 28.23
N GLN A 100 27.56 -82.05 28.99
CA GLN A 100 26.56 -81.02 28.75
C GLN A 100 27.01 -80.11 27.60
N LYS A 101 26.13 -79.99 26.61
CA LYS A 101 26.20 -79.05 25.48
C LYS A 101 24.79 -78.52 25.18
N PRO A 102 24.60 -77.35 24.55
CA PRO A 102 25.62 -76.37 24.19
C PRO A 102 26.29 -75.73 25.42
N ASP A 103 27.38 -75.00 25.21
CA ASP A 103 28.09 -74.30 26.29
C ASP A 103 27.44 -72.94 26.61
N ILE A 104 26.80 -72.31 25.62
CA ILE A 104 26.13 -71.01 25.74
C ILE A 104 25.01 -70.87 24.69
N TYR A 105 24.05 -69.98 24.93
CA TYR A 105 23.07 -69.57 23.92
C TYR A 105 23.30 -68.15 23.44
N ALA A 106 22.89 -67.86 22.20
CA ALA A 106 22.81 -66.50 21.69
C ALA A 106 21.60 -66.33 20.76
N PRO A 107 21.17 -65.09 20.47
CA PRO A 107 20.13 -64.82 19.49
C PRO A 107 20.46 -65.45 18.13
N GLY A 108 19.60 -66.35 17.68
CA GLY A 108 19.78 -67.09 16.44
C GLY A 108 18.55 -67.19 15.55
N ARG A 109 17.38 -66.68 15.98
CA ARG A 109 16.15 -66.67 15.16
C ARG A 109 15.72 -65.25 14.81
N TRP A 110 15.27 -65.05 13.57
CA TRP A 110 14.93 -63.72 13.02
C TRP A 110 16.12 -62.76 13.15
N VAL A 111 17.30 -63.26 12.79
CA VAL A 111 18.52 -62.45 12.75
C VAL A 111 18.67 -61.89 11.35
N THR A 112 18.47 -60.58 11.23
CA THR A 112 18.73 -59.83 10.01
C THR A 112 20.23 -59.73 9.76
N SER A 113 20.72 -60.26 8.63
CA SER A 113 22.13 -60.22 8.24
C SER A 113 22.29 -60.01 6.74
N ALA A 114 23.54 -59.89 6.26
CA ALA A 114 23.85 -59.62 4.86
C ALA A 114 23.29 -60.70 3.92
N ASP A 115 22.65 -60.27 2.83
CA ASP A 115 22.09 -61.15 1.82
C ASP A 115 23.12 -61.39 0.70
N ALA A 116 23.64 -62.61 0.58
CA ALA A 116 24.63 -62.95 -0.46
C ALA A 116 24.08 -62.83 -1.89
N SER A 117 22.76 -62.81 -2.07
CA SER A 117 22.12 -62.59 -3.38
C SER A 117 22.01 -61.10 -3.76
N ASN A 118 22.27 -60.19 -2.82
CA ASN A 118 22.18 -58.75 -3.02
C ASN A 118 23.28 -58.01 -2.24
N LEU A 119 24.25 -57.44 -2.97
CA LEU A 119 25.41 -56.72 -2.43
C LEU A 119 25.08 -55.65 -1.36
N ASN A 120 23.87 -55.07 -1.36
CA ASN A 120 23.41 -54.09 -0.38
C ASN A 120 22.16 -54.54 0.39
N GLY A 121 21.77 -55.82 0.25
CA GLY A 121 20.57 -56.37 0.86
C GLY A 121 20.84 -56.98 2.23
N SER A 122 19.76 -57.11 3.01
CA SER A 122 19.75 -57.88 4.25
C SER A 122 18.57 -58.85 4.24
N VAL A 123 18.77 -60.02 4.85
CA VAL A 123 17.77 -61.09 4.95
C VAL A 123 17.71 -61.61 6.39
N ASP A 124 16.52 -61.94 6.84
CA ASP A 124 16.31 -62.61 8.13
C ASP A 124 16.55 -64.10 7.98
N MET A 125 17.45 -64.64 8.79
CA MET A 125 17.69 -66.07 8.88
C MET A 125 17.52 -66.58 10.31
N GLY A 126 17.34 -67.89 10.45
CA GLY A 126 17.15 -68.56 11.73
C GLY A 126 17.98 -69.84 11.85
N GLY A 127 18.48 -70.11 13.05
CA GLY A 127 19.16 -71.34 13.43
C GLY A 127 20.38 -71.10 14.32
N THR A 128 20.94 -72.17 14.89
CA THR A 128 22.18 -72.11 15.67
C THR A 128 23.34 -71.52 14.86
N SER A 129 23.31 -71.64 13.53
CA SER A 129 24.27 -70.99 12.63
C SER A 129 24.36 -69.47 12.83
N MET A 130 23.25 -68.78 13.08
CA MET A 130 23.22 -67.33 13.31
C MET A 130 23.69 -66.99 14.73
N ALA A 131 23.32 -67.82 15.72
CA ALA A 131 23.77 -67.68 17.10
C ALA A 131 25.29 -67.87 17.23
N THR A 132 25.88 -68.84 16.54
CA THR A 132 27.34 -69.08 16.50
C THR A 132 28.08 -67.87 15.94
N ALA A 133 27.57 -67.27 14.86
CA ALA A 133 28.16 -66.06 14.28
C ALA A 133 28.06 -64.88 15.26
N HIS A 134 26.96 -64.77 15.99
CA HIS A 134 26.79 -63.76 17.03
C HIS A 134 27.82 -63.91 18.16
N VAL A 135 28.01 -65.13 18.69
CA VAL A 135 29.03 -65.41 19.71
C VAL A 135 30.44 -65.16 19.19
N THR A 136 30.73 -65.55 17.93
CA THR A 136 32.06 -65.30 17.33
C THR A 136 32.33 -63.80 17.16
N GLY A 137 31.36 -63.04 16.67
CA GLY A 137 31.48 -61.59 16.54
C GLY A 137 31.66 -60.91 17.90
N PHE A 138 30.92 -61.35 18.91
CA PHE A 138 31.13 -60.90 20.28
C PHE A 138 32.54 -61.23 20.77
N LEU A 139 33.03 -62.46 20.60
CA LEU A 139 34.38 -62.84 20.98
C LEU A 139 35.43 -61.98 20.27
N ALA A 140 35.26 -61.65 18.98
CA ALA A 140 36.18 -60.75 18.29
C ALA A 140 36.28 -59.38 19.00
N THR A 141 35.16 -58.83 19.47
CA THR A 141 35.17 -57.58 20.25
C THR A 141 35.78 -57.79 21.64
N LEU A 142 35.46 -58.88 22.32
CA LEU A 142 35.95 -59.19 23.66
C LEU A 142 37.48 -59.40 23.66
N LEU A 143 38.00 -60.11 22.68
CA LEU A 143 39.44 -60.32 22.49
C LEU A 143 40.18 -59.01 22.19
N GLY A 144 39.51 -58.04 21.55
CA GLY A 144 40.05 -56.69 21.36
C GLY A 144 40.04 -55.85 22.64
N HIS A 145 39.05 -56.05 23.51
CA HIS A 145 38.92 -55.34 24.78
C HIS A 145 39.84 -55.91 25.87
N TYR A 146 39.88 -57.24 26.00
CA TYR A 146 40.68 -57.98 26.96
C TYR A 146 41.64 -58.92 26.23
N THR A 147 42.89 -58.47 26.11
CA THR A 147 43.95 -59.25 25.47
C THR A 147 44.26 -60.56 26.21
N ASP A 148 43.88 -60.66 27.49
CA ASP A 148 44.09 -61.86 28.32
C ASP A 148 43.40 -63.10 27.78
N PHE A 149 42.34 -62.97 26.98
CA PHE A 149 41.62 -64.10 26.41
C PHE A 149 42.19 -64.55 25.05
N GLN A 150 43.09 -63.77 24.46
CA GLN A 150 43.71 -64.10 23.17
C GLN A 150 44.57 -65.36 23.32
N ARG A 151 44.36 -66.34 22.46
CA ARG A 151 45.03 -67.65 22.48
C ARG A 151 44.83 -68.45 23.79
N ARG A 152 43.72 -68.20 24.50
CA ARG A 152 43.36 -68.92 25.74
C ARG A 152 41.92 -69.42 25.69
N PRO A 153 41.62 -70.44 24.85
CA PRO A 153 40.26 -70.84 24.54
C PRO A 153 39.47 -71.30 25.77
N ALA A 154 40.09 -72.01 26.72
CA ALA A 154 39.42 -72.38 27.96
C ALA A 154 39.12 -71.16 28.85
N LEU A 155 40.00 -70.15 28.93
CA LEU A 155 39.68 -68.95 29.71
C LEU A 155 38.52 -68.17 29.08
N ALA A 156 38.57 -67.98 27.75
CA ALA A 156 37.51 -67.28 27.03
C ALA A 156 36.16 -67.99 27.20
N LYS A 157 36.15 -69.33 27.09
CA LYS A 157 34.97 -70.16 27.32
C LYS A 157 34.43 -70.01 28.74
N ALA A 158 35.29 -70.14 29.76
CA ALA A 158 34.91 -69.97 31.17
C ALA A 158 34.27 -68.59 31.41
N TYR A 159 34.86 -67.54 30.86
CA TYR A 159 34.45 -66.16 31.09
C TYR A 159 33.10 -65.81 30.48
N ILE A 160 32.85 -66.19 29.23
CA ILE A 160 31.54 -65.94 28.60
C ILE A 160 30.43 -66.74 29.29
N MET A 161 30.76 -67.94 29.80
CA MET A 161 29.83 -68.75 30.57
C MET A 161 29.56 -68.11 31.94
N ALA A 162 30.56 -67.58 32.63
CA ALA A 162 30.40 -66.93 33.93
C ALA A 162 29.47 -65.71 33.86
N THR A 163 29.65 -64.89 32.84
CA THR A 163 28.97 -63.59 32.66
C THR A 163 27.62 -63.69 31.97
N ALA A 164 27.28 -64.85 31.40
CA ALA A 164 26.02 -65.06 30.69
C ALA A 164 24.78 -64.83 31.59
N GLN A 165 23.73 -64.26 30.99
CA GLN A 165 22.45 -64.07 31.67
C GLN A 165 21.78 -65.43 31.87
N ARG A 166 21.52 -65.78 33.13
CA ARG A 166 20.78 -67.00 33.48
C ARG A 166 19.29 -66.79 33.26
N LYS A 167 18.62 -67.81 32.72
CA LYS A 167 17.16 -67.85 32.56
C LYS A 167 16.62 -69.03 33.36
N SER A 168 15.46 -68.87 33.99
CA SER A 168 14.88 -69.86 34.90
C SER A 168 14.57 -71.23 34.26
N TRP A 169 14.46 -71.28 32.93
CA TRP A 169 14.17 -72.48 32.16
C TRP A 169 15.41 -73.18 31.59
N LEU A 170 16.61 -72.60 31.77
CA LEU A 170 17.88 -73.24 31.40
C LEU A 170 18.45 -74.04 32.57
N SER A 171 19.28 -75.03 32.27
CA SER A 171 20.10 -75.68 33.31
C SER A 171 20.94 -74.62 34.02
N GLN A 172 21.12 -74.73 35.35
CA GLN A 172 21.77 -73.68 36.14
C GLN A 172 23.18 -73.31 35.64
N ARG A 173 23.82 -74.20 34.89
CA ARG A 173 25.17 -74.08 34.33
C ARG A 173 25.23 -73.25 33.04
N ILE A 174 24.20 -73.27 32.19
CA ILE A 174 24.21 -72.63 30.86
C ILE A 174 23.41 -71.32 30.89
N GLY A 175 23.88 -70.30 30.17
CA GLY A 175 23.20 -69.01 30.06
C GLY A 175 23.11 -68.49 28.63
N VAL A 176 22.38 -67.39 28.46
CA VAL A 176 22.34 -66.60 27.23
C VAL A 176 23.45 -65.56 27.29
N LEU A 177 24.25 -65.43 26.22
CA LEU A 177 25.32 -64.45 26.12
C LEU A 177 24.83 -63.05 26.51
N ASN A 178 25.55 -62.39 27.42
CA ASN A 178 25.33 -61.01 27.79
C ASN A 178 26.59 -60.20 27.51
N SER A 179 26.57 -59.44 26.42
CA SER A 179 27.73 -58.67 25.98
C SER A 179 28.10 -57.54 26.96
N TYR A 180 27.12 -56.94 27.62
CA TYR A 180 27.36 -55.87 28.58
C TYR A 180 28.09 -56.39 29.82
N ASN A 181 27.58 -57.46 30.44
CA ASN A 181 28.21 -58.07 31.61
C ASN A 181 29.65 -58.50 31.31
N ALA A 182 29.89 -59.04 30.12
CA ALA A 182 31.20 -59.52 29.73
C ALA A 182 32.21 -58.41 29.39
N HIS A 183 31.77 -57.26 28.85
CA HIS A 183 32.66 -56.13 28.52
C HIS A 183 32.90 -55.15 29.68
N TRP A 184 31.97 -55.02 30.62
CA TRP A 184 32.02 -54.00 31.70
C TRP A 184 32.23 -54.60 33.09
N SER A 185 32.88 -55.76 33.14
CA SER A 185 32.98 -56.56 34.36
C SER A 185 33.99 -56.03 35.38
N THR A 186 35.08 -55.41 34.90
CA THR A 186 36.18 -54.90 35.72
C THR A 186 35.95 -53.48 36.22
N THR A 187 35.19 -52.68 35.46
CA THR A 187 34.82 -51.31 35.80
C THR A 187 33.90 -51.24 37.02
N ASN A 188 33.11 -52.29 37.26
CA ASN A 188 32.24 -52.41 38.42
C ASN A 188 32.79 -53.34 39.51
N ALA A 189 34.00 -53.91 39.32
CA ALA A 189 34.58 -54.93 40.20
C ALA A 189 33.65 -56.14 40.42
N HIS A 190 33.03 -56.67 39.36
CA HIS A 190 32.06 -57.78 39.43
C HIS A 190 32.60 -59.13 38.91
N ALA A 191 33.81 -59.15 38.33
CA ALA A 191 34.42 -60.36 37.79
C ALA A 191 35.86 -60.59 38.25
N TYR A 192 36.28 -61.86 38.16
CA TYR A 192 37.65 -62.30 38.26
C TYR A 192 37.92 -63.40 37.23
N TRP A 193 39.13 -63.47 36.68
CA TRP A 193 39.53 -64.56 35.79
C TRP A 193 41.03 -64.82 35.89
N SER A 194 41.44 -66.05 35.62
CA SER A 194 42.86 -66.42 35.60
C SER A 194 43.09 -67.69 34.77
N TRP A 195 44.32 -67.82 34.23
CA TRP A 195 44.75 -68.87 33.31
C TRP A 195 46.04 -69.53 33.79
N HIS A 196 46.11 -70.85 33.61
CA HIS A 196 47.34 -71.62 33.80
C HIS A 196 47.65 -72.50 32.58
N ASP A 197 48.87 -72.33 32.06
CA ASP A 197 49.45 -73.25 31.09
C ASP A 197 50.00 -74.48 31.83
N ASP A 198 49.37 -75.63 31.60
CA ASP A 198 49.88 -76.96 31.93
C ASP A 198 50.50 -77.14 33.34
N PRO A 199 49.66 -77.23 34.39
CA PRO A 199 50.08 -77.16 35.79
C PRO A 199 50.58 -78.51 36.36
N ARG A 200 51.53 -79.17 35.67
CA ARG A 200 51.81 -80.62 35.85
C ARG A 200 52.50 -81.14 37.13
N PRO A 201 53.10 -80.38 38.07
CA PRO A 201 53.62 -81.02 39.28
C PRO A 201 52.65 -81.03 40.49
N TYR A 202 51.48 -80.40 40.43
CA TYR A 202 50.62 -80.21 41.62
C TYR A 202 49.28 -80.95 41.54
N SER A 203 48.81 -81.49 42.67
CA SER A 203 47.48 -82.13 42.80
C SER A 203 46.31 -81.14 42.68
N TYR A 204 46.60 -79.84 42.84
CA TYR A 204 45.64 -78.74 42.76
C TYR A 204 46.23 -77.56 41.98
N VAL A 205 45.35 -76.85 41.26
CA VAL A 205 45.60 -75.51 40.71
C VAL A 205 44.73 -74.52 41.49
N TYR A 206 45.32 -73.45 41.99
CA TYR A 206 44.62 -72.46 42.81
C TYR A 206 44.36 -71.17 42.05
N PHE A 207 43.12 -70.69 42.11
CA PHE A 207 42.69 -69.38 41.63
C PHE A 207 42.17 -68.59 42.82
N ASP A 208 43.02 -67.71 43.35
CA ASP A 208 42.70 -66.88 44.51
C ASP A 208 41.94 -65.63 44.10
N LEU A 209 40.73 -65.49 44.66
CA LEU A 209 39.88 -64.33 44.49
C LEU A 209 39.92 -63.48 45.76
N ASP A 210 40.52 -62.30 45.68
CA ASP A 210 40.59 -61.36 46.80
C ASP A 210 39.45 -60.33 46.74
N GLY A 211 38.82 -60.08 47.89
CA GLY A 211 37.93 -58.94 48.08
C GLY A 211 36.54 -59.03 47.45
N VAL A 212 35.85 -60.17 47.54
CA VAL A 212 34.41 -60.23 47.18
C VAL A 212 33.64 -59.27 48.09
N PRO A 213 32.90 -58.28 47.56
CA PRO A 213 32.22 -57.26 48.36
C PRO A 213 31.03 -57.79 49.17
N SER A 214 30.61 -57.05 50.20
CA SER A 214 29.36 -57.33 50.92
C SER A 214 28.13 -56.96 50.09
N GLY A 215 27.04 -57.70 50.26
CA GLY A 215 25.78 -57.44 49.54
C GLY A 215 25.67 -58.15 48.19
N VAL A 216 26.63 -59.04 47.86
CA VAL A 216 26.53 -59.94 46.72
C VAL A 216 25.37 -60.92 46.94
N ALA A 217 24.42 -60.94 46.02
CA ALA A 217 23.26 -61.82 45.96
C ALA A 217 23.55 -63.17 45.28
N GLU A 218 24.35 -63.20 44.20
CA GLU A 218 24.75 -64.45 43.53
C GLU A 218 26.19 -64.37 42.99
N MET A 219 26.97 -65.44 43.11
CA MET A 219 28.31 -65.62 42.52
C MET A 219 28.39 -66.91 41.69
N HIS A 220 28.91 -66.80 40.48
CA HIS A 220 29.05 -67.86 39.49
C HIS A 220 30.53 -68.13 39.26
N VAL A 221 30.99 -69.34 39.52
CA VAL A 221 32.37 -69.78 39.31
C VAL A 221 32.37 -70.83 38.21
N VAL A 222 33.12 -70.58 37.14
CA VAL A 222 33.23 -71.46 35.98
C VAL A 222 34.69 -71.83 35.78
N LEU A 223 34.95 -73.13 35.67
CA LEU A 223 36.26 -73.69 35.39
C LEU A 223 36.16 -74.49 34.10
N THR A 224 37.05 -74.24 33.14
CA THR A 224 37.09 -75.04 31.90
C THR A 224 38.53 -75.37 31.52
N TRP A 225 38.73 -76.50 30.86
CA TRP A 225 40.04 -76.88 30.34
C TRP A 225 39.96 -77.41 28.91
N ILE A 226 41.06 -77.21 28.18
CA ILE A 226 41.34 -77.87 26.91
C ILE A 226 42.40 -78.95 27.13
N GLU A 227 42.32 -80.01 26.35
CA GLU A 227 43.24 -81.16 26.39
C GLU A 227 43.43 -81.76 24.98
N PRO A 228 44.47 -82.55 24.71
CA PRO A 228 44.64 -83.24 23.43
C PRO A 228 43.39 -84.02 23.02
N GLU A 229 43.23 -84.21 21.71
CA GLU A 229 42.11 -84.95 21.14
C GLU A 229 42.00 -86.39 21.68
N CYS A 230 40.78 -86.92 21.68
CA CYS A 230 40.57 -88.35 21.92
C CYS A 230 40.84 -89.17 20.65
N LEU A 231 40.90 -90.50 20.77
CA LEU A 231 40.96 -91.37 19.61
C LEU A 231 39.60 -91.45 18.92
N VAL A 232 39.61 -91.55 17.59
CA VAL A 232 38.39 -91.68 16.79
C VAL A 232 37.62 -92.94 17.21
N GLY A 233 36.37 -92.75 17.63
CA GLY A 233 35.46 -93.82 18.08
C GLY A 233 35.46 -94.10 19.58
N ASP A 234 36.24 -93.38 20.38
CA ASP A 234 36.26 -93.54 21.84
C ASP A 234 34.88 -93.31 22.48
N TYR A 235 34.56 -94.10 23.51
CA TYR A 235 33.27 -93.98 24.20
C TYR A 235 33.22 -92.76 25.13
N TYR A 236 34.33 -92.40 25.78
CA TYR A 236 34.49 -91.20 26.59
C TYR A 236 35.56 -90.31 25.98
N THR A 237 35.22 -89.04 25.75
CA THR A 237 36.10 -88.14 24.99
C THR A 237 37.00 -87.28 25.87
N VAL A 238 36.62 -87.08 27.13
CA VAL A 238 37.43 -86.33 28.12
C VAL A 238 38.36 -87.29 28.85
N TYR A 239 39.66 -87.00 28.80
CA TYR A 239 40.71 -87.82 29.42
C TYR A 239 41.19 -87.28 30.77
N ASN A 240 41.10 -85.97 30.96
CA ASN A 240 41.46 -85.33 32.21
C ASN A 240 40.20 -84.94 32.97
N ASP A 241 40.00 -85.62 34.10
CA ASP A 241 38.95 -85.36 35.07
C ASP A 241 39.48 -84.36 36.12
N VAL A 242 38.94 -83.15 36.08
CA VAL A 242 39.32 -82.02 36.92
C VAL A 242 38.10 -81.48 37.65
N ASP A 243 38.10 -81.65 38.97
CA ASP A 243 37.01 -81.19 39.83
C ASP A 243 37.21 -79.73 40.27
N LEU A 244 36.12 -78.99 40.39
CA LEU A 244 36.07 -77.64 40.96
C LEU A 244 35.66 -77.68 42.42
N TYR A 245 36.44 -77.03 43.28
CA TYR A 245 36.10 -76.75 44.68
C TYR A 245 36.28 -75.26 44.97
N VAL A 246 35.41 -74.66 45.78
CA VAL A 246 35.45 -73.24 46.16
C VAL A 246 35.31 -73.13 47.67
N ASP A 247 36.20 -72.37 48.32
CA ASP A 247 36.16 -72.07 49.75
C ASP A 247 36.03 -70.56 49.99
N HIS A 248 35.23 -70.18 50.98
CA HIS A 248 35.37 -68.88 51.63
C HIS A 248 36.63 -68.88 52.50
N GLY A 249 37.53 -67.94 52.22
CA GLY A 249 38.90 -67.92 52.72
C GLY A 249 39.88 -68.71 51.83
N LYS A 250 41.18 -68.44 52.00
CA LYS A 250 42.26 -69.09 51.23
C LYS A 250 42.69 -70.43 51.85
N ASN A 251 41.76 -71.39 51.91
CA ASN A 251 41.95 -72.69 52.58
C ASN A 251 42.58 -73.75 51.65
N ASP A 252 43.57 -74.49 52.15
CA ASP A 252 44.28 -75.55 51.41
C ASP A 252 43.70 -76.97 51.61
N GLY A 253 42.51 -77.10 52.21
CA GLY A 253 41.86 -78.39 52.44
C GLY A 253 41.48 -79.12 51.14
N GLU A 254 41.34 -80.45 51.16
CA GLU A 254 41.04 -81.21 49.94
C GLU A 254 39.62 -81.03 49.39
N LEU A 255 38.63 -80.78 50.26
CA LEU A 255 37.24 -80.53 49.88
C LEU A 255 36.92 -79.04 50.07
N GLY A 256 36.09 -78.48 49.19
CA GLY A 256 35.64 -77.09 49.26
C GLY A 256 34.24 -76.95 49.86
N GLU A 257 33.90 -75.77 50.36
CA GLU A 257 32.53 -75.40 50.80
C GLU A 257 31.48 -75.57 49.69
N TRP A 258 31.87 -75.30 48.44
CA TRP A 258 31.09 -75.59 47.25
C TRP A 258 31.93 -76.36 46.25
N SER A 259 31.30 -77.25 45.47
CA SER A 259 32.03 -78.08 44.51
C SER A 259 31.19 -78.50 43.30
N SER A 260 31.88 -78.83 42.21
CA SER A 260 31.35 -79.47 41.01
C SER A 260 32.38 -80.51 40.54
N THR A 261 31.96 -81.76 40.39
CA THR A 261 32.85 -82.94 40.26
C THR A 261 32.37 -83.91 39.15
N SER A 262 32.13 -83.39 37.96
CA SER A 262 31.65 -84.14 36.79
C SER A 262 32.75 -84.99 36.18
N ALA A 263 32.59 -86.31 36.25
CA ALA A 263 33.51 -87.27 35.63
C ALA A 263 33.47 -87.29 34.08
N TYR A 264 32.63 -86.46 33.46
CA TYR A 264 32.41 -86.47 32.01
C TYR A 264 32.79 -85.14 31.35
N ASP A 265 32.55 -84.01 32.00
CA ASP A 265 32.66 -82.68 31.42
C ASP A 265 34.07 -82.10 31.52
N ASN A 266 34.50 -81.36 30.49
CA ASN A 266 35.69 -80.50 30.59
C ASN A 266 35.38 -79.06 31.06
N VAL A 267 34.24 -78.90 31.73
CA VAL A 267 33.71 -77.64 32.25
C VAL A 267 33.00 -77.93 33.56
N GLU A 268 33.46 -77.30 34.64
CA GLU A 268 32.84 -77.34 35.96
C GLU A 268 32.21 -75.99 36.32
N TYR A 269 31.13 -76.03 37.10
CA TYR A 269 30.35 -74.83 37.42
C TYR A 269 29.78 -74.88 38.84
N VAL A 270 29.98 -73.79 39.58
CA VAL A 270 29.42 -73.59 40.92
C VAL A 270 28.64 -72.28 40.97
N LYS A 271 27.41 -72.31 41.50
CA LYS A 271 26.62 -71.14 41.85
C LYS A 271 26.53 -71.00 43.37
N ILE A 272 26.87 -69.83 43.90
CA ILE A 272 26.78 -69.50 45.33
C ILE A 272 25.76 -68.38 45.49
N ILE A 273 24.72 -68.63 46.27
CA ILE A 273 23.70 -67.62 46.61
C ILE A 273 24.11 -66.92 47.90
N ASN A 274 24.03 -65.60 47.92
CA ASN A 274 24.44 -64.73 49.02
C ASN A 274 25.85 -65.07 49.55
N PRO A 275 26.88 -65.12 48.68
CA PRO A 275 28.24 -65.42 49.11
C PRO A 275 28.69 -64.41 50.19
N PRO A 276 29.25 -64.88 51.31
CA PRO A 276 29.85 -63.99 52.29
C PRO A 276 30.92 -63.06 51.68
N ALA A 277 30.95 -61.80 52.10
CA ALA A 277 32.04 -60.91 51.72
C ALA A 277 33.40 -61.47 52.16
N GLY A 278 34.45 -61.25 51.38
CA GLY A 278 35.81 -61.62 51.73
C GLY A 278 36.57 -62.33 50.62
N ASN A 279 37.68 -62.97 50.98
CA ASN A 279 38.53 -63.67 50.02
C ASN A 279 38.00 -65.08 49.80
N TYR A 280 38.23 -65.62 48.61
CA TYR A 280 37.88 -66.98 48.22
C TYR A 280 39.07 -67.68 47.59
N ARG A 281 39.15 -69.00 47.76
CA ARG A 281 40.07 -69.86 47.01
C ARG A 281 39.29 -70.85 46.18
N ILE A 282 39.52 -70.79 44.87
CA ILE A 282 38.99 -71.72 43.90
C ILE A 282 40.09 -72.72 43.59
N LYS A 283 39.78 -74.01 43.69
CA LYS A 283 40.72 -75.12 43.57
C LYS A 283 40.24 -76.01 42.43
N ALA A 284 41.08 -76.17 41.41
CA ALA A 284 40.91 -77.20 40.40
C ALA A 284 41.71 -78.43 40.85
N ARG A 285 41.02 -79.47 41.34
CA ARG A 285 41.63 -80.73 41.78
C ARG A 285 41.78 -81.65 40.59
N LYS A 286 42.99 -82.13 40.35
CA LYS A 286 43.25 -83.19 39.37
C LYS A 286 42.79 -84.53 39.95
N TYR A 287 41.55 -84.96 39.67
CA TYR A 287 41.03 -86.25 40.12
C TYR A 287 41.64 -87.41 39.31
N SER A 288 41.68 -87.25 37.99
CA SER A 288 42.40 -88.16 37.08
C SER A 288 42.79 -87.45 35.80
N ALA A 289 44.01 -86.88 35.71
CA ALA A 289 44.51 -86.29 34.46
C ALA A 289 45.65 -87.11 33.83
N LEU A 290 45.30 -87.78 32.74
CA LEU A 290 46.10 -88.74 31.98
C LEU A 290 47.00 -88.08 30.92
N THR A 291 46.68 -86.84 30.52
CA THR A 291 47.43 -86.06 29.51
C THR A 291 47.67 -84.62 29.96
N ASP A 292 48.32 -83.83 29.11
CA ASP A 292 48.51 -82.39 29.30
C ASP A 292 47.16 -81.69 29.13
N TYR A 293 46.93 -80.61 29.88
CA TYR A 293 45.73 -79.78 29.73
C TYR A 293 46.03 -78.32 30.08
N ARG A 294 45.26 -77.38 29.53
CA ARG A 294 45.36 -75.94 29.86
C ARG A 294 44.03 -75.46 30.40
N ILE A 295 44.06 -74.72 31.51
CA ILE A 295 42.88 -74.49 32.34
C ILE A 295 42.65 -73.00 32.60
N GLY A 296 41.38 -72.59 32.50
CA GLY A 296 40.93 -71.23 32.77
C GLY A 296 39.78 -71.22 33.77
N CYS A 297 39.81 -70.27 34.69
CA CYS A 297 38.73 -70.03 35.63
C CYS A 297 38.20 -68.60 35.47
N ALA A 298 36.89 -68.43 35.57
CA ALA A 298 36.24 -67.14 35.61
C ALA A 298 35.13 -67.12 36.68
N VAL A 299 34.99 -65.97 37.32
CA VAL A 299 34.02 -65.69 38.37
C VAL A 299 33.23 -64.44 38.00
N TRP A 300 31.93 -64.47 38.21
CA TRP A 300 31.02 -63.31 38.07
C TRP A 300 30.07 -63.23 39.26
N TYR A 301 29.85 -62.04 39.82
CA TYR A 301 28.89 -61.87 40.91
C TYR A 301 27.96 -60.66 40.75
N THR A 302 26.79 -60.71 41.42
CA THR A 302 25.67 -59.74 41.35
C THR A 302 25.22 -59.33 42.76
N PHE A 303 24.66 -58.13 42.97
CA PHE A 303 24.27 -57.59 44.31
C PHE A 303 22.74 -57.63 44.57
N SER A 304 22.31 -57.59 45.84
CA SER A 304 20.89 -57.47 46.24
C SER A 304 20.37 -56.03 46.08
N ALA A 305 19.14 -55.85 45.59
CA ALA A 305 18.58 -54.52 45.31
C ALA A 305 17.94 -53.84 46.55
N GLU A 306 18.28 -52.56 46.82
CA GLU A 306 17.69 -51.73 47.89
C GLU A 306 16.46 -50.93 47.41
N VAL A 307 15.61 -50.41 48.34
CA VAL A 307 14.62 -49.36 48.01
C VAL A 307 15.33 -48.00 47.83
N PRO A 308 14.78 -47.06 47.06
CA PRO A 308 15.50 -45.84 46.72
C PRO A 308 15.59 -44.83 47.86
N THR A 309 16.55 -43.90 47.78
CA THR A 309 16.74 -42.85 48.80
C THR A 309 15.66 -41.77 48.68
N ALA A 310 15.15 -41.26 49.81
CA ALA A 310 14.07 -40.29 49.83
C ALA A 310 14.44 -38.95 49.14
N PRO A 311 13.53 -38.35 48.34
CA PRO A 311 13.75 -37.02 47.77
C PRO A 311 13.75 -35.92 48.84
N SER A 312 14.37 -34.77 48.56
CA SER A 312 14.46 -33.64 49.51
C SER A 312 14.13 -32.30 48.83
N ASN A 313 13.98 -31.21 49.60
CA ASN A 313 13.67 -29.87 49.09
C ASN A 313 12.42 -29.79 48.20
N PHE A 314 11.38 -30.55 48.55
CA PHE A 314 10.12 -30.53 47.82
C PHE A 314 9.48 -29.14 47.92
N SER A 315 9.20 -28.55 46.78
CA SER A 315 8.73 -27.17 46.59
C SER A 315 7.93 -27.10 45.28
N HIS A 316 7.48 -25.91 44.91
CA HIS A 316 6.96 -25.67 43.56
C HIS A 316 7.83 -24.62 42.88
N SER A 317 7.96 -24.71 41.55
CA SER A 317 8.78 -23.78 40.75
C SER A 317 7.96 -22.89 39.84
N SER A 318 6.74 -23.30 39.49
CA SER A 318 5.81 -22.51 38.69
C SER A 318 4.38 -22.98 38.90
N ASN A 319 3.45 -22.03 38.76
CA ASN A 319 2.01 -22.26 38.86
C ASN A 319 1.36 -21.89 37.51
N SER A 320 0.30 -22.60 37.15
CA SER A 320 -0.62 -22.25 36.06
C SER A 320 -2.06 -22.33 36.59
N THR A 321 -3.04 -21.82 35.83
CA THR A 321 -4.46 -21.87 36.24
C THR A 321 -5.01 -23.29 36.35
N GLY A 322 -4.37 -24.26 35.68
CA GLY A 322 -4.78 -25.66 35.65
C GLY A 322 -3.76 -26.64 36.24
N GLY A 323 -2.69 -26.17 36.88
CA GLY A 323 -1.65 -27.06 37.35
C GLY A 323 -0.52 -26.40 38.14
N ILE A 324 0.22 -27.21 38.89
CA ILE A 324 1.38 -26.80 39.70
C ILE A 324 2.58 -27.64 39.26
N THR A 325 3.71 -27.00 38.99
CA THR A 325 4.98 -27.69 38.77
C THR A 325 5.70 -27.85 40.09
N TRP A 326 5.66 -29.07 40.61
CA TRP A 326 6.37 -29.48 41.80
C TRP A 326 7.83 -29.78 41.46
N THR A 327 8.75 -29.45 42.35
CA THR A 327 10.20 -29.66 42.20
C THR A 327 10.79 -30.25 43.46
N TRP A 328 11.79 -31.11 43.31
CA TRP A 328 12.53 -31.73 44.41
C TRP A 328 13.95 -32.05 43.98
N ASN A 329 14.81 -32.31 44.96
CA ASN A 329 16.12 -32.89 44.74
C ASN A 329 15.99 -34.40 44.70
N ASP A 330 16.45 -34.98 43.60
CA ASP A 330 16.72 -36.39 43.51
C ASP A 330 17.98 -36.73 44.32
N ASN A 331 17.83 -37.65 45.29
CA ASN A 331 18.92 -38.11 46.14
C ASN A 331 19.23 -39.60 45.90
N SER A 332 18.63 -40.20 44.88
CA SER A 332 18.67 -41.61 44.58
C SER A 332 19.25 -41.84 43.18
N ASN A 333 19.78 -43.04 42.95
CA ASN A 333 20.27 -43.51 41.65
C ASN A 333 19.80 -44.93 41.34
N SER A 334 18.82 -45.41 42.11
CA SER A 334 18.29 -46.77 42.11
C SER A 334 16.75 -46.80 42.08
N GLU A 335 16.13 -45.67 41.79
CA GLU A 335 14.69 -45.49 41.61
C GLU A 335 14.25 -45.78 40.17
N ASP A 336 13.11 -46.44 40.03
CA ASP A 336 12.39 -46.55 38.76
C ASP A 336 11.57 -45.27 38.48
N GLY A 337 11.41 -44.40 39.50
CA GLY A 337 10.81 -43.08 39.38
C GLY A 337 10.36 -42.48 40.72
N PHE A 338 9.48 -41.47 40.63
CA PHE A 338 8.93 -40.75 41.80
C PHE A 338 7.41 -40.80 41.81
N ARG A 339 6.83 -40.78 43.01
CA ARG A 339 5.38 -40.77 43.26
C ARG A 339 5.00 -39.57 44.11
N GLY A 340 4.06 -38.77 43.62
CA GLY A 340 3.50 -37.63 44.33
C GLY A 340 2.22 -38.01 45.08
N TYR A 341 2.15 -37.61 46.35
CA TYR A 341 1.05 -37.91 47.25
C TYR A 341 0.39 -36.64 47.76
N ASP A 342 -0.91 -36.70 48.04
CA ASP A 342 -1.62 -35.62 48.73
C ASP A 342 -1.46 -35.69 50.26
N ALA A 343 -2.04 -34.72 50.97
CA ALA A 343 -1.96 -34.66 52.44
C ALA A 343 -2.63 -35.85 53.17
N THR A 344 -3.37 -36.71 52.46
CA THR A 344 -4.03 -37.91 52.99
C THR A 344 -3.32 -39.22 52.61
N ASP A 345 -2.09 -39.14 52.07
CA ASP A 345 -1.29 -40.27 51.54
C ASP A 345 -1.96 -40.99 50.35
N HIS A 346 -2.81 -40.29 49.59
CA HIS A 346 -3.34 -40.78 48.33
C HIS A 346 -2.36 -40.49 47.18
N LEU A 347 -2.04 -41.52 46.38
CA LEU A 347 -1.18 -41.39 45.21
C LEU A 347 -1.87 -40.54 44.13
N VAL A 348 -1.23 -39.46 43.71
CA VAL A 348 -1.76 -38.51 42.72
C VAL A 348 -1.11 -38.69 41.36
N TRP A 349 0.21 -38.87 41.31
CA TRP A 349 0.96 -39.01 40.07
C TRP A 349 2.24 -39.83 40.25
N THR A 350 2.77 -40.32 39.13
CA THR A 350 4.03 -41.11 39.05
C THR A 350 4.86 -40.60 37.88
N THR A 351 6.19 -40.53 38.04
CA THR A 351 7.15 -40.14 37.00
C THR A 351 8.12 -41.27 36.68
N SER A 352 8.96 -41.10 35.66
CA SER A 352 10.13 -41.94 35.40
C SER A 352 11.30 -41.63 36.34
N GLU A 353 12.32 -42.49 36.33
CA GLU A 353 13.62 -42.32 36.97
C GLU A 353 14.25 -40.93 36.70
N ASN A 354 15.12 -40.47 37.60
CA ASN A 354 15.88 -39.22 37.50
C ASN A 354 15.05 -37.93 37.27
N THR A 355 13.74 -37.98 37.48
CA THR A 355 12.85 -36.82 37.30
C THR A 355 12.88 -35.95 38.55
N ALA A 356 13.34 -34.70 38.42
CA ALA A 356 13.42 -33.74 39.53
C ALA A 356 12.24 -32.73 39.57
N CYS A 357 11.30 -32.83 38.64
CA CYS A 357 10.13 -31.97 38.59
C CYS A 357 8.94 -32.63 37.90
N TYR A 358 7.72 -32.25 38.30
CA TYR A 358 6.48 -32.74 37.68
C TYR A 358 5.41 -31.67 37.68
N THR A 359 4.83 -31.41 36.51
CA THR A 359 3.67 -30.53 36.34
C THR A 359 2.40 -31.34 36.51
N GLU A 360 1.70 -31.15 37.64
CA GLU A 360 0.41 -31.76 37.94
C GLU A 360 -0.72 -31.02 37.21
N PRO A 361 -1.39 -31.64 36.21
CA PRO A 361 -2.44 -30.99 35.43
C PRO A 361 -3.84 -31.18 36.06
N ASN A 362 -4.85 -30.53 35.47
CA ASN A 362 -6.28 -30.65 35.83
C ASN A 362 -6.64 -30.17 37.24
N LEU A 363 -5.86 -29.24 37.80
CA LEU A 363 -6.16 -28.62 39.08
C LEU A 363 -7.14 -27.45 38.90
N SER A 364 -7.99 -27.22 39.91
CA SER A 364 -8.87 -26.06 39.94
C SER A 364 -8.08 -24.78 40.19
N VAL A 365 -8.39 -23.74 39.43
CA VAL A 365 -7.79 -22.40 39.50
C VAL A 365 -7.82 -21.77 40.90
N ASN A 366 -6.80 -20.97 41.21
CA ASN A 366 -6.54 -20.34 42.50
C ASN A 366 -6.96 -21.19 43.73
N THR A 367 -6.61 -22.48 43.72
CA THR A 367 -6.94 -23.45 44.78
C THR A 367 -5.65 -24.00 45.37
N GLN A 368 -5.60 -24.08 46.70
CA GLN A 368 -4.43 -24.60 47.41
C GLN A 368 -4.39 -26.13 47.33
N TYR A 369 -3.23 -26.68 46.99
CA TYR A 369 -2.94 -28.10 47.06
C TYR A 369 -1.69 -28.32 47.92
N THR A 370 -1.73 -29.35 48.76
CA THR A 370 -0.57 -29.81 49.54
C THR A 370 -0.11 -31.14 49.00
N ARG A 371 1.19 -31.26 48.74
CA ARG A 371 1.83 -32.46 48.18
C ARG A 371 3.13 -32.81 48.90
N TYR A 372 3.57 -34.05 48.75
CA TYR A 372 4.95 -34.51 48.98
C TYR A 372 5.30 -35.63 47.99
N VAL A 373 6.57 -36.00 47.88
CA VAL A 373 7.06 -36.99 46.91
C VAL A 373 7.84 -38.12 47.60
N ARG A 374 7.77 -39.34 47.04
CA ARG A 374 8.62 -40.50 47.39
C ARG A 374 9.31 -41.01 46.13
N ALA A 375 10.55 -41.48 46.24
CA ALA A 375 11.20 -42.25 45.18
C ALA A 375 10.73 -43.71 45.28
N PHE A 376 10.59 -44.44 44.17
CA PHE A 376 10.15 -45.84 44.18
C PHE A 376 10.95 -46.70 43.22
N ASN A 377 11.09 -47.98 43.53
CA ASN A 377 11.52 -48.99 42.57
C ASN A 377 10.72 -50.29 42.77
N ALA A 378 11.07 -51.35 42.04
CA ALA A 378 10.49 -52.68 42.15
C ALA A 378 10.44 -53.25 43.59
N ASN A 379 11.29 -52.74 44.50
CA ASN A 379 11.37 -53.18 45.89
C ASN A 379 10.49 -52.34 46.86
N GLY A 380 9.96 -51.19 46.44
CA GLY A 380 9.07 -50.35 47.26
C GLY A 380 9.34 -48.84 47.17
N ASP A 381 8.57 -48.06 47.94
CA ASP A 381 8.73 -46.61 48.07
C ASP A 381 9.75 -46.26 49.17
N SER A 382 10.46 -45.14 48.99
CA SER A 382 11.28 -44.48 49.99
C SER A 382 10.43 -43.86 51.11
N ASN A 383 11.09 -43.34 52.17
CA ASN A 383 10.47 -42.36 53.06
C ASN A 383 9.99 -41.10 52.29
N PRO A 384 8.97 -40.37 52.77
CA PRO A 384 8.50 -39.14 52.12
C PRO A 384 9.48 -37.98 52.24
N SER A 385 9.45 -37.08 51.26
CA SER A 385 10.05 -35.74 51.35
C SER A 385 9.33 -34.86 52.39
N ASN A 386 9.77 -33.60 52.55
CA ASN A 386 8.93 -32.57 53.20
C ASN A 386 7.63 -32.35 52.39
N SER A 387 6.56 -31.92 53.07
CA SER A 387 5.33 -31.48 52.40
C SER A 387 5.41 -29.99 52.07
N HIS A 388 4.77 -29.59 50.97
CA HIS A 388 4.66 -28.18 50.54
C HIS A 388 3.23 -27.88 50.07
N ALA A 389 2.74 -26.67 50.36
CA ALA A 389 1.43 -26.20 49.91
C ALA A 389 1.60 -25.03 48.93
N ALA A 390 0.85 -25.05 47.83
CA ALA A 390 0.85 -23.98 46.82
C ALA A 390 -0.55 -23.82 46.21
N TYR A 391 -0.90 -22.60 45.84
CA TYR A 391 -2.07 -22.26 45.04
C TYR A 391 -1.70 -22.36 43.56
N THR A 392 -2.56 -22.99 42.75
CA THR A 392 -2.54 -22.78 41.30
C THR A 392 -2.64 -21.28 40.98
N SER A 393 -2.15 -20.84 39.83
CA SER A 393 -2.27 -19.43 39.43
C SER A 393 -3.73 -19.01 39.37
N ILE A 394 -3.99 -17.73 39.61
CA ILE A 394 -5.28 -17.10 39.36
C ILE A 394 -5.36 -16.67 37.89
N GLU A 395 -6.55 -16.52 37.33
CA GLU A 395 -6.72 -16.01 35.97
C GLU A 395 -6.18 -14.58 35.85
N THR A 396 -5.46 -14.32 34.76
CA THR A 396 -5.14 -12.94 34.35
C THR A 396 -6.43 -12.24 33.95
N PRO A 397 -6.74 -11.05 34.52
CA PRO A 397 -7.87 -10.24 34.07
C PRO A 397 -7.87 -10.05 32.55
N SER A 398 -9.02 -10.25 31.91
CA SER A 398 -9.17 -10.14 30.46
C SER A 398 -9.14 -8.69 29.96
N GLY A 399 -9.42 -7.71 30.83
CA GLY A 399 -9.41 -6.30 30.49
C GLY A 399 -10.02 -5.39 31.54
N ILE A 400 -10.39 -4.18 31.13
CA ILE A 400 -11.02 -3.15 31.96
C ILE A 400 -12.46 -2.91 31.52
N THR A 401 -13.37 -2.74 32.48
CA THR A 401 -14.70 -2.18 32.26
C THR A 401 -14.79 -0.78 32.85
N PHE A 402 -15.22 0.18 32.03
CA PHE A 402 -15.47 1.56 32.44
C PHE A 402 -16.90 1.73 32.97
N GLY A 403 -17.03 2.47 34.07
CA GLY A 403 -18.30 2.82 34.70
C GLY A 403 -18.66 4.28 34.45
N ASN A 404 -19.11 4.99 35.48
CA ASN A 404 -19.40 6.41 35.39
C ASN A 404 -18.13 7.22 35.06
N ILE A 405 -18.21 8.09 34.05
CA ILE A 405 -17.14 8.98 33.60
C ILE A 405 -17.64 10.41 33.77
N THR A 406 -16.82 11.27 34.37
CA THR A 406 -17.07 12.70 34.49
C THR A 406 -15.95 13.49 33.83
N ASN A 407 -16.04 14.82 33.86
CA ASN A 407 -14.96 15.71 33.41
C ASN A 407 -13.73 15.69 34.34
N SER A 408 -13.80 15.02 35.50
CA SER A 408 -12.72 15.01 36.49
C SER A 408 -12.47 13.64 37.12
N GLY A 409 -13.04 12.56 36.56
CA GLY A 409 -12.89 11.23 37.13
C GLY A 409 -13.41 10.11 36.24
N ILE A 410 -12.83 8.93 36.40
CA ILE A 410 -13.19 7.71 35.67
C ILE A 410 -13.34 6.58 36.69
N CYS A 411 -14.52 5.94 36.69
CA CYS A 411 -14.73 4.70 37.44
C CYS A 411 -14.32 3.49 36.60
N VAL A 412 -13.51 2.60 37.16
CA VAL A 412 -13.00 1.41 36.47
C VAL A 412 -13.09 0.17 37.35
N ARG A 413 -13.32 -0.98 36.73
CA ARG A 413 -13.19 -2.32 37.36
C ARG A 413 -12.54 -3.30 36.38
N SER A 414 -12.15 -4.48 36.84
CA SER A 414 -11.77 -5.57 35.92
C SER A 414 -12.99 -6.05 35.13
N ALA A 415 -12.79 -6.39 33.85
CA ALA A 415 -13.87 -6.86 32.99
C ALA A 415 -14.52 -8.16 33.49
N ASP A 416 -13.70 -9.04 34.06
CA ASP A 416 -14.06 -10.31 34.65
C ASP A 416 -13.63 -10.36 36.12
N THR A 417 -14.25 -11.27 36.87
CA THR A 417 -13.92 -11.51 38.29
C THR A 417 -13.12 -12.80 38.38
N PRO A 418 -11.80 -12.74 38.66
CA PRO A 418 -10.98 -13.94 38.76
C PRO A 418 -11.47 -14.90 39.84
N THR A 419 -11.35 -16.20 39.59
CA THR A 419 -11.95 -17.23 40.44
C THR A 419 -11.22 -17.31 41.78
N GLY A 420 -11.98 -17.37 42.88
CA GLY A 420 -11.40 -17.53 44.22
C GLY A 420 -10.66 -16.29 44.75
N LEU A 421 -11.00 -15.08 44.27
CA LEU A 421 -10.39 -13.81 44.66
C LEU A 421 -10.37 -13.51 46.19
N ASN A 422 -11.16 -14.25 46.96
CA ASN A 422 -11.29 -14.17 48.41
C ASN A 422 -10.44 -15.20 49.20
N ARG A 423 -9.44 -15.86 48.57
CA ARG A 423 -8.63 -16.92 49.19
C ARG A 423 -7.20 -16.48 49.47
N GLY A 424 -6.68 -16.79 50.66
CA GLY A 424 -5.29 -16.45 51.02
C GLY A 424 -4.98 -14.96 50.81
N SER A 425 -3.84 -14.68 50.16
CA SER A 425 -3.41 -13.34 49.76
C SER A 425 -4.00 -12.85 48.43
N SER A 426 -4.96 -13.57 47.84
CA SER A 426 -5.52 -13.22 46.54
C SER A 426 -6.01 -11.79 46.50
N GLY A 427 -5.95 -11.18 45.32
CA GLY A 427 -6.50 -9.85 45.12
C GLY A 427 -6.41 -9.38 43.68
N LEU A 428 -7.17 -8.33 43.38
CA LEU A 428 -7.21 -7.59 42.14
C LEU A 428 -6.68 -6.18 42.41
N ILE A 429 -5.87 -5.65 41.51
CA ILE A 429 -5.44 -4.25 41.55
C ILE A 429 -5.63 -3.63 40.17
N ILE A 430 -6.13 -2.40 40.16
CA ILE A 430 -6.30 -1.59 38.95
C ILE A 430 -5.34 -0.42 39.03
N CYS A 431 -4.56 -0.22 37.99
CA CYS A 431 -3.58 0.85 37.90
C CYS A 431 -4.03 1.85 36.84
N ASN A 432 -4.09 3.12 37.20
CA ASN A 432 -4.07 4.23 36.25
C ASN A 432 -2.62 4.42 35.80
N THR A 433 -2.29 3.98 34.57
CA THR A 433 -0.93 4.00 34.03
C THR A 433 -0.46 5.39 33.66
N THR A 434 -1.37 6.36 33.53
CA THR A 434 -1.04 7.75 33.17
C THR A 434 -0.62 8.55 34.41
N GLU A 435 -1.34 8.43 35.53
CA GLU A 435 -1.06 9.17 36.78
C GLU A 435 -0.15 8.41 37.76
N GLY A 436 0.07 7.10 37.53
CA GLY A 436 0.83 6.26 38.46
C GLY A 436 0.10 5.97 39.78
N ALA A 437 -1.23 6.06 39.80
CA ALA A 437 -2.07 5.73 40.94
C ALA A 437 -2.72 4.35 40.79
N ASP A 438 -3.04 3.68 41.89
CA ASP A 438 -3.72 2.39 41.89
C ASP A 438 -4.86 2.29 42.92
N SER A 439 -5.70 1.27 42.73
CA SER A 439 -6.85 0.99 43.59
C SER A 439 -6.51 0.38 44.96
N GLY A 440 -5.24 0.04 45.20
CA GLY A 440 -4.83 -0.98 46.15
C GLY A 440 -5.29 -2.38 45.76
N TRP A 441 -4.72 -3.40 46.42
CA TRP A 441 -5.17 -4.79 46.29
C TRP A 441 -6.53 -4.98 46.97
N LYS A 442 -7.53 -5.43 46.21
CA LYS A 442 -8.90 -5.70 46.69
C LYS A 442 -9.29 -7.16 46.47
N GLN A 443 -10.16 -7.70 47.32
CA GLN A 443 -10.69 -9.07 47.20
C GLN A 443 -12.08 -9.11 46.56
N ASP A 444 -12.51 -8.00 45.98
CA ASP A 444 -13.75 -7.80 45.23
C ASP A 444 -13.43 -7.23 43.83
N ASN A 445 -14.44 -7.16 42.96
CA ASN A 445 -14.35 -6.52 41.65
C ASN A 445 -15.30 -5.31 41.56
N ASP A 446 -15.38 -4.52 42.63
CA ASP A 446 -16.15 -3.28 42.65
C ASP A 446 -15.42 -2.16 41.91
N PHE A 447 -16.19 -1.17 41.46
CA PHE A 447 -15.62 0.00 40.79
C PHE A 447 -14.68 0.77 41.71
N TRP A 448 -13.49 1.08 41.20
CA TRP A 448 -12.57 2.06 41.77
C TRP A 448 -12.71 3.38 41.00
N SER A 449 -12.85 4.49 41.73
CA SER A 449 -12.91 5.83 41.16
C SER A 449 -11.53 6.47 41.16
N SER A 450 -10.95 6.66 39.97
CA SER A 450 -9.80 7.53 39.78
C SER A 450 -10.30 8.96 39.63
N SER A 451 -10.06 9.80 40.64
CA SER A 451 -10.61 11.16 40.76
C SER A 451 -9.54 12.25 40.57
N SER A 452 -9.96 13.50 40.48
CA SER A 452 -9.09 14.68 40.29
C SER A 452 -8.31 14.67 38.98
N LEU A 453 -8.89 14.04 37.96
CA LEU A 453 -8.33 13.95 36.62
C LEU A 453 -8.57 15.25 35.84
N LEU A 454 -7.72 15.52 34.84
CA LEU A 454 -7.88 16.67 33.94
C LEU A 454 -9.04 16.44 32.97
N VAL A 455 -9.72 17.51 32.60
CA VAL A 455 -10.84 17.50 31.63
C VAL A 455 -10.37 17.11 30.23
N ASN A 456 -11.23 16.38 29.50
CA ASN A 456 -10.97 15.86 28.14
C ASN A 456 -9.54 15.34 27.92
N THR A 457 -9.05 14.53 28.86
CA THR A 457 -7.69 14.01 28.86
C THR A 457 -7.74 12.49 28.86
N GLN A 458 -6.88 11.85 28.06
CA GLN A 458 -6.84 10.39 27.94
C GLN A 458 -6.09 9.75 29.12
N TYR A 459 -6.73 8.76 29.74
CA TYR A 459 -6.17 7.98 30.84
C TYR A 459 -6.16 6.49 30.50
N GLY A 460 -5.01 5.86 30.73
CA GLY A 460 -4.82 4.42 30.54
C GLY A 460 -5.04 3.65 31.84
N PHE A 461 -5.76 2.54 31.76
CA PHE A 461 -6.03 1.66 32.89
C PHE A 461 -5.71 0.21 32.54
N ARG A 462 -5.13 -0.52 33.50
CA ARG A 462 -4.91 -1.96 33.40
C ARG A 462 -5.13 -2.62 34.75
N ALA A 463 -5.51 -3.89 34.74
CA ALA A 463 -5.71 -4.70 35.93
C ALA A 463 -4.72 -5.88 35.93
N LYS A 464 -4.31 -6.29 37.13
CA LYS A 464 -3.65 -7.58 37.36
C LYS A 464 -4.24 -8.22 38.62
N ALA A 465 -4.13 -9.54 38.71
CA ALA A 465 -4.55 -10.30 39.86
C ALA A 465 -3.34 -10.92 40.56
N ARG A 466 -3.55 -11.45 41.76
CA ARG A 466 -2.59 -12.34 42.44
C ARG A 466 -3.31 -13.52 43.07
N ASN A 467 -2.66 -14.67 43.11
CA ASN A 467 -3.20 -15.89 43.69
C ASN A 467 -3.12 -15.87 45.24
N GLY A 468 -3.57 -16.96 45.88
CA GLY A 468 -3.54 -17.11 47.34
C GLY A 468 -2.15 -17.05 47.98
N ASP A 469 -1.07 -17.30 47.22
CA ASP A 469 0.32 -17.21 47.69
C ASP A 469 0.93 -15.81 47.48
N GLY A 470 0.23 -14.93 46.74
CA GLY A 470 0.69 -13.58 46.41
C GLY A 470 1.45 -13.50 45.08
N ASP A 471 1.50 -14.57 44.30
CA ASP A 471 2.06 -14.56 42.94
C ASP A 471 1.16 -13.74 42.03
N GLU A 472 1.73 -12.71 41.41
CA GLU A 472 1.02 -11.78 40.54
C GLU A 472 0.91 -12.32 39.12
N THR A 473 -0.22 -12.05 38.46
CA THR A 473 -0.36 -12.24 37.02
C THR A 473 0.33 -11.10 36.28
N ASP A 474 0.59 -11.31 34.99
CA ASP A 474 0.80 -10.19 34.08
C ASP A 474 -0.40 -9.22 34.11
N CYS A 475 -0.16 -7.98 33.69
CA CYS A 475 -1.26 -7.03 33.51
C CYS A 475 -2.07 -7.38 32.25
N CYS A 476 -3.39 -7.16 32.31
CA CYS A 476 -4.20 -7.09 31.11
C CYS A 476 -3.72 -5.96 30.19
N ALA A 477 -4.16 -5.98 28.93
CA ALA A 477 -3.91 -4.87 28.01
C ALA A 477 -4.43 -3.55 28.61
N THR A 478 -3.67 -2.46 28.42
CA THR A 478 -4.09 -1.13 28.85
C THR A 478 -5.28 -0.67 28.01
N ALA A 479 -6.40 -0.37 28.66
CA ALA A 479 -7.56 0.26 28.05
C ALA A 479 -7.53 1.77 28.31
N PHE A 480 -7.86 2.56 27.29
CA PHE A 480 -7.83 4.02 27.37
C PHE A 480 -9.23 4.61 27.33
N ARG A 481 -9.48 5.65 28.12
CA ARG A 481 -10.67 6.51 28.00
C ARG A 481 -10.32 7.95 28.29
N PHE A 482 -11.05 8.86 27.64
CA PHE A 482 -11.02 10.28 27.97
C PHE A 482 -12.00 10.58 29.10
N THR A 483 -11.63 11.49 29.99
CA THR A 483 -12.63 12.22 30.80
C THR A 483 -13.57 13.00 29.87
N LEU A 484 -14.76 13.37 30.36
CA LEU A 484 -15.69 14.17 29.56
C LEU A 484 -15.13 15.57 29.30
N ALA A 485 -15.53 16.18 28.19
CA ALA A 485 -15.26 17.59 27.92
C ALA A 485 -16.18 18.48 28.76
N ASN A 486 -15.73 19.69 29.07
CA ASN A 486 -16.60 20.74 29.61
C ASN A 486 -17.44 21.33 28.47
N ALA A 487 -18.69 21.67 28.78
CA ALA A 487 -19.52 22.44 27.85
C ALA A 487 -18.85 23.80 27.56
N PRO A 488 -18.82 24.27 26.29
CA PRO A 488 -18.15 25.52 25.95
C PRO A 488 -18.74 26.72 26.71
N GLY A 489 -17.93 27.73 27.00
CA GLY A 489 -18.44 28.97 27.59
C GLY A 489 -18.91 29.95 26.52
N ALA A 490 -19.98 30.72 26.77
CA ALA A 490 -20.40 31.76 25.83
C ALA A 490 -19.38 32.90 25.72
N ALA A 491 -19.20 33.44 24.51
CA ALA A 491 -18.39 34.64 24.26
C ALA A 491 -19.16 35.60 23.31
N PRO A 492 -18.82 36.91 23.29
CA PRO A 492 -19.53 37.88 22.45
C PRO A 492 -19.41 37.57 20.95
N PHE A 493 -20.46 37.86 20.19
CA PHE A 493 -20.39 37.90 18.73
C PHE A 493 -19.48 39.05 18.26
N THR A 494 -18.70 38.81 17.21
CA THR A 494 -17.78 39.80 16.62
C THR A 494 -17.90 39.79 15.09
N HIS A 495 -17.22 40.73 14.40
CA HIS A 495 -17.20 40.83 12.94
C HIS A 495 -18.59 40.67 12.29
N ILE A 496 -19.56 41.45 12.79
CA ILE A 496 -20.93 41.44 12.29
C ILE A 496 -20.93 42.22 10.98
N THR A 497 -21.31 41.55 9.89
CA THR A 497 -21.45 42.14 8.56
C THR A 497 -22.89 41.98 8.06
N ARG A 498 -23.16 42.46 6.85
CA ARG A 498 -24.47 42.31 6.19
C ARG A 498 -24.77 40.84 5.85
N ILE A 499 -23.74 40.02 5.67
CA ILE A 499 -23.85 38.63 5.20
C ILE A 499 -23.16 37.62 6.10
N GLY A 500 -22.68 38.03 7.28
CA GLY A 500 -21.96 37.13 8.16
C GLY A 500 -21.83 37.60 9.59
N ILE A 501 -21.63 36.63 10.49
CA ILE A 501 -21.42 36.83 11.92
C ILE A 501 -20.28 35.91 12.34
N GLN A 502 -19.27 36.45 13.03
CA GLN A 502 -18.31 35.61 13.74
C GLN A 502 -18.90 35.25 15.12
N VAL A 503 -19.24 33.97 15.26
CA VAL A 503 -19.80 33.38 16.46
C VAL A 503 -18.65 32.85 17.30
N ASN A 504 -18.54 33.29 18.56
CA ASN A 504 -17.42 32.94 19.44
C ASN A 504 -17.89 32.17 20.67
N TRP A 505 -17.03 31.30 21.16
CA TRP A 505 -17.17 30.62 22.45
C TRP A 505 -15.80 30.53 23.15
N THR A 506 -15.77 30.09 24.40
CA THR A 506 -14.53 29.84 25.14
C THR A 506 -14.31 28.34 25.28
N SER A 507 -13.04 27.94 25.44
CA SER A 507 -12.70 26.53 25.64
C SER A 507 -13.17 25.97 26.97
N HIS A 508 -13.56 26.81 27.94
CA HIS A 508 -13.99 26.37 29.28
C HIS A 508 -13.02 25.38 29.93
N ALA A 509 -11.72 25.68 29.89
CA ALA A 509 -10.62 24.85 30.38
C ALA A 509 -10.41 23.51 29.64
N ASN A 510 -11.15 23.23 28.57
CA ASN A 510 -10.82 22.11 27.69
C ASN A 510 -9.44 22.32 27.04
N PRO A 511 -8.63 21.25 26.91
CA PRO A 511 -7.30 21.31 26.33
C PRO A 511 -7.33 21.66 24.83
N ALA A 512 -6.20 22.15 24.32
CA ALA A 512 -6.01 22.40 22.90
C ALA A 512 -6.25 21.11 22.08
N GLY A 513 -6.93 21.25 20.94
CA GLY A 513 -7.36 20.11 20.11
C GLY A 513 -8.75 19.57 20.44
N THR A 514 -9.43 20.07 21.48
CA THR A 514 -10.85 19.78 21.72
C THR A 514 -11.69 20.28 20.55
N GLU A 515 -12.63 19.45 20.09
CA GLU A 515 -13.51 19.79 18.98
C GLU A 515 -14.86 20.34 19.46
N TYR A 516 -15.36 21.31 18.72
CA TYR A 516 -16.60 22.03 18.96
C TYR A 516 -17.47 22.00 17.71
N LEU A 517 -18.78 22.00 17.91
CA LEU A 517 -19.77 22.17 16.85
C LEU A 517 -20.67 23.33 17.22
N CYS A 518 -20.69 24.37 16.39
CA CYS A 518 -21.64 25.47 16.51
C CYS A 518 -22.74 25.32 15.45
N GLU A 519 -23.99 25.46 15.87
CA GLU A 519 -25.17 25.30 15.04
C GLU A 519 -25.92 26.63 14.97
N ASN A 520 -26.15 27.12 13.75
CA ASN A 520 -27.14 28.14 13.46
C ASN A 520 -28.52 27.47 13.40
N VAL A 521 -29.25 27.50 14.51
CA VAL A 521 -30.55 26.83 14.62
C VAL A 521 -31.66 27.54 13.83
N THR A 522 -31.42 28.78 13.41
CA THR A 522 -32.38 29.53 12.57
C THR A 522 -32.29 29.07 11.11
N ARG A 523 -31.08 28.83 10.59
CA ARG A 523 -30.84 28.40 9.20
C ARG A 523 -30.76 26.88 9.04
N GLY A 524 -30.57 26.13 10.12
CA GLY A 524 -30.34 24.69 10.07
C GLY A 524 -28.96 24.31 9.54
N THR A 525 -27.96 25.17 9.74
CA THR A 525 -26.58 24.94 9.31
C THR A 525 -25.62 24.87 10.49
N ALA A 526 -24.46 24.25 10.31
CA ALA A 526 -23.46 24.09 11.36
C ALA A 526 -22.04 24.35 10.85
N SER A 527 -21.13 24.67 11.77
CA SER A 527 -19.71 24.91 11.49
C SER A 527 -18.94 23.69 11.01
N GLY A 528 -19.53 22.49 11.12
CA GLY A 528 -18.77 21.24 11.24
C GLY A 528 -17.98 21.19 12.54
N TRP A 529 -17.42 20.02 12.86
CA TRP A 529 -16.54 19.89 14.02
C TRP A 529 -15.24 20.65 13.79
N THR A 530 -14.89 21.55 14.70
CA THR A 530 -13.70 22.41 14.59
C THR A 530 -12.97 22.53 15.93
N THR A 531 -11.66 22.68 15.89
CA THR A 531 -10.84 22.95 17.09
C THR A 531 -10.73 24.43 17.42
N LYS A 532 -11.27 25.29 16.55
CA LYS A 532 -11.35 26.73 16.77
C LYS A 532 -12.41 27.05 17.82
N THR A 533 -12.23 28.17 18.51
CA THR A 533 -13.23 28.71 19.45
C THR A 533 -14.12 29.78 18.81
N TYR A 534 -14.23 29.74 17.48
CA TYR A 534 -15.08 30.63 16.70
C TYR A 534 -15.50 29.96 15.39
N TRP A 535 -16.60 30.45 14.83
CA TRP A 535 -17.07 30.12 13.49
C TRP A 535 -17.50 31.40 12.76
N ASN A 536 -16.99 31.58 11.54
CA ASN A 536 -17.45 32.65 10.65
C ASN A 536 -18.65 32.11 9.85
N ASP A 537 -19.86 32.35 10.33
CA ASP A 537 -21.09 31.97 9.63
C ASP A 537 -21.35 33.03 8.55
N ALA A 538 -21.23 32.64 7.28
CA ALA A 538 -21.32 33.52 6.12
C ALA A 538 -22.50 33.13 5.20
N GLY A 539 -22.83 33.99 4.23
CA GLY A 539 -23.99 33.82 3.36
C GLY A 539 -25.32 34.00 4.10
N LEU A 540 -25.32 34.82 5.14
CA LEU A 540 -26.52 35.21 5.89
C LEU A 540 -27.29 36.30 5.14
N SER A 541 -28.59 36.35 5.34
CA SER A 541 -29.43 37.45 4.87
C SER A 541 -29.16 38.69 5.71
N CYS A 542 -29.13 39.87 5.08
CA CYS A 542 -29.00 41.14 5.79
C CYS A 542 -30.24 41.43 6.65
N GLU A 543 -30.07 42.29 7.65
CA GLU A 543 -31.12 42.69 8.61
C GLU A 543 -31.87 41.52 9.27
N THR A 544 -31.22 40.36 9.38
CA THR A 544 -31.86 39.12 9.83
C THR A 544 -31.21 38.65 11.13
N GLN A 545 -32.04 38.23 12.09
CA GLN A 545 -31.60 37.72 13.38
C GLN A 545 -31.37 36.20 13.35
N TYR A 546 -30.23 35.74 13.86
CA TYR A 546 -29.84 34.32 13.93
C TYR A 546 -29.53 33.89 15.36
N ARG A 547 -29.92 32.66 15.71
CA ARG A 547 -29.64 32.02 17.01
C ARG A 547 -28.59 30.92 16.87
N TYR A 548 -27.68 30.83 17.84
CA TYR A 548 -26.57 29.90 17.83
C TYR A 548 -26.50 29.01 19.08
N LEU A 549 -26.30 27.71 18.87
CA LEU A 549 -25.97 26.75 19.92
C LEU A 549 -24.54 26.24 19.71
N VAL A 550 -23.84 25.85 20.77
CA VAL A 550 -22.51 25.23 20.67
C VAL A 550 -22.35 24.08 21.64
N LYS A 551 -21.71 22.99 21.20
CA LYS A 551 -21.33 21.86 22.04
C LYS A 551 -19.88 21.45 21.79
N ALA A 552 -19.27 20.77 22.75
CA ALA A 552 -17.96 20.15 22.61
C ALA A 552 -18.09 18.63 22.54
N ARG A 553 -17.05 17.94 22.10
CA ARG A 553 -16.90 16.49 22.31
C ARG A 553 -15.53 16.15 22.86
N ASN A 554 -15.47 15.10 23.66
CA ASN A 554 -14.19 14.59 24.16
C ASN A 554 -13.47 13.76 23.09
N GLY A 555 -12.24 13.32 23.38
CA GLY A 555 -11.43 12.49 22.46
C GLY A 555 -12.03 11.13 22.10
N ASP A 556 -13.04 10.65 22.85
CA ASP A 556 -13.82 9.44 22.53
C ASP A 556 -15.09 9.75 21.70
N GLY A 557 -15.32 11.01 21.33
CA GLY A 557 -16.49 11.46 20.56
C GLY A 557 -17.77 11.65 21.38
N VAL A 558 -17.70 11.61 22.72
CA VAL A 558 -18.85 11.86 23.59
C VAL A 558 -19.11 13.36 23.67
N GLU A 559 -20.30 13.77 23.23
CA GLU A 559 -20.72 15.17 23.16
C GLU A 559 -21.20 15.72 24.51
N THR A 560 -20.99 17.01 24.74
CA THR A 560 -21.61 17.76 25.83
C THR A 560 -23.05 18.15 25.46
N GLU A 561 -23.85 18.53 26.47
CA GLU A 561 -25.07 19.30 26.23
C GLU A 561 -24.74 20.60 25.46
N SER A 562 -25.68 21.04 24.62
CA SER A 562 -25.54 22.28 23.86
C SER A 562 -25.73 23.51 24.74
N VAL A 563 -24.85 24.49 24.58
CA VAL A 563 -24.89 25.80 25.23
C VAL A 563 -25.50 26.81 24.27
N ASP A 564 -26.49 27.56 24.75
CA ASP A 564 -27.11 28.65 23.99
C ASP A 564 -26.25 29.91 24.04
N LEU A 565 -25.77 30.36 22.88
CA LEU A 565 -24.98 31.58 22.72
C LEU A 565 -25.86 32.82 22.53
N GLY A 566 -27.18 32.65 22.35
CA GLY A 566 -28.12 33.73 22.13
C GLY A 566 -28.30 34.09 20.66
N PHE A 567 -28.76 35.33 20.42
CA PHE A 567 -29.14 35.85 19.12
C PHE A 567 -28.23 36.99 18.67
N GLN A 568 -27.98 37.09 17.36
CA GLN A 568 -27.30 38.21 16.74
C GLN A 568 -27.92 38.54 15.37
N SER A 569 -28.12 39.82 15.09
CA SER A 569 -28.56 40.30 13.78
C SER A 569 -27.38 40.67 12.89
N THR A 570 -27.48 40.39 11.59
CA THR A 570 -26.62 40.96 10.55
C THR A 570 -26.88 42.46 10.38
N LEU A 571 -25.94 43.17 9.75
CA LEU A 571 -26.11 44.59 9.40
C LEU A 571 -27.21 44.78 8.33
N PRO A 572 -27.83 45.97 8.26
CA PRO A 572 -28.81 46.31 7.20
C PRO A 572 -28.19 46.29 5.79
N PRO A 573 -29.01 46.20 4.71
CA PRO A 573 -28.55 46.18 3.32
C PRO A 573 -27.68 47.40 2.95
N PRO A 574 -26.89 47.32 1.86
CA PRO A 574 -26.15 48.46 1.34
C PRO A 574 -27.08 49.63 1.01
N PRO A 575 -26.81 50.87 1.49
CA PRO A 575 -27.49 52.05 0.98
C PRO A 575 -27.18 52.21 -0.51
N ILE A 576 -28.21 52.56 -1.28
CA ILE A 576 -28.02 53.11 -2.62
C ILE A 576 -27.65 54.59 -2.41
N ILE A 577 -26.53 55.01 -2.99
CA ILE A 577 -26.04 56.38 -2.97
C ILE A 577 -26.38 57.01 -4.33
N TYR A 578 -27.12 58.12 -4.32
CA TYR A 578 -27.53 58.82 -5.52
C TYR A 578 -26.62 60.02 -5.81
N VAL A 579 -26.24 60.20 -7.07
CA VAL A 579 -25.38 61.30 -7.54
C VAL A 579 -26.02 61.94 -8.77
N ASP A 580 -26.24 63.25 -8.71
CA ASP A 580 -26.68 64.02 -9.86
C ASP A 580 -26.22 65.47 -9.73
N LYS A 581 -25.39 65.93 -10.67
CA LYS A 581 -24.84 67.29 -10.65
C LYS A 581 -25.90 68.38 -10.83
N GLU A 582 -27.06 68.03 -11.38
CA GLU A 582 -28.18 68.94 -11.60
C GLU A 582 -29.18 68.92 -10.42
N ALA A 583 -28.93 68.09 -9.39
CA ALA A 583 -29.76 68.06 -8.18
C ALA A 583 -29.76 69.41 -7.46
N VAL A 584 -30.94 69.86 -7.05
CA VAL A 584 -31.13 71.16 -6.41
C VAL A 584 -30.89 71.04 -4.91
N ALA A 585 -29.63 71.08 -4.47
CA ALA A 585 -29.16 71.25 -3.09
C ALA A 585 -30.15 70.83 -1.97
N GLY A 586 -30.63 69.58 -2.01
CA GLY A 586 -31.35 68.96 -0.90
C GLY A 586 -30.40 68.79 0.30
N ALA A 587 -30.49 67.67 1.01
CA ALA A 587 -29.52 67.36 2.05
C ALA A 587 -28.08 67.15 1.50
N ASN A 588 -27.93 66.85 0.20
CA ASN A 588 -26.66 66.51 -0.46
C ASN A 588 -25.90 65.42 0.32
N ASP A 589 -26.64 64.36 0.65
CA ASP A 589 -26.16 63.21 1.44
C ASP A 589 -26.30 61.87 0.68
N GLY A 590 -26.80 61.91 -0.56
CA GLY A 590 -26.92 60.75 -1.44
C GLY A 590 -28.05 59.80 -1.06
N SER A 591 -28.93 60.15 -0.13
CA SER A 591 -29.98 59.24 0.37
C SER A 591 -31.17 59.05 -0.59
N SER A 592 -31.35 59.95 -1.56
CA SER A 592 -32.39 59.90 -2.60
C SER A 592 -31.96 60.70 -3.82
N TRP A 593 -32.67 60.62 -4.95
CA TRP A 593 -32.42 61.50 -6.11
C TRP A 593 -32.63 62.99 -5.79
N ASP A 594 -33.53 63.35 -4.87
CA ASP A 594 -33.76 64.74 -4.43
C ASP A 594 -32.63 65.25 -3.50
N ASP A 595 -32.00 64.33 -2.76
CA ASP A 595 -30.89 64.59 -1.82
C ASP A 595 -29.54 64.11 -2.37
N ALA A 596 -29.45 63.87 -3.68
CA ALA A 596 -28.29 63.31 -4.34
C ALA A 596 -27.03 64.16 -4.12
N PHE A 597 -25.86 63.52 -4.11
CA PHE A 597 -24.59 64.24 -4.15
C PHE A 597 -24.44 64.96 -5.49
N ILE A 598 -24.10 66.24 -5.43
CA ILE A 598 -23.83 67.06 -6.62
C ILE A 598 -22.44 66.76 -7.21
N ASN A 599 -21.48 66.37 -6.36
CA ASN A 599 -20.15 65.94 -6.79
C ASN A 599 -20.00 64.42 -6.63
N LEU A 600 -19.53 63.77 -7.69
CA LEU A 600 -19.28 62.32 -7.66
C LEU A 600 -18.18 61.94 -6.64
N GLN A 601 -17.18 62.79 -6.44
CA GLN A 601 -16.12 62.50 -5.47
C GLN A 601 -16.65 62.44 -4.03
N ASP A 602 -17.60 63.31 -3.66
CA ASP A 602 -18.23 63.27 -2.32
C ASP A 602 -18.97 61.95 -2.08
N ALA A 603 -19.63 61.42 -3.12
CA ALA A 603 -20.32 60.14 -3.06
C ALA A 603 -19.34 58.95 -2.96
N LEU A 604 -18.21 59.02 -3.68
CA LEU A 604 -17.13 58.05 -3.57
C LEU A 604 -16.54 58.07 -2.16
N ASP A 605 -16.27 59.25 -1.59
CA ASP A 605 -15.71 59.38 -0.23
C ASP A 605 -16.68 58.86 0.86
N ALA A 606 -17.99 58.90 0.61
CA ALA A 606 -19.03 58.38 1.51
C ALA A 606 -19.26 56.86 1.39
N ALA A 607 -18.87 56.25 0.26
CA ALA A 607 -19.19 54.87 -0.05
C ALA A 607 -18.36 53.86 0.77
N LEU A 608 -19.01 52.77 1.17
CA LEU A 608 -18.38 51.62 1.81
C LEU A 608 -18.43 50.38 0.89
N TYR A 609 -17.71 49.34 1.29
CA TYR A 609 -17.68 48.08 0.56
C TYR A 609 -19.09 47.51 0.30
N GLY A 610 -19.41 47.29 -0.97
CA GLY A 610 -20.69 46.75 -1.44
C GLY A 610 -21.81 47.77 -1.61
N ASP A 611 -21.56 49.06 -1.36
CA ASP A 611 -22.54 50.11 -1.64
C ASP A 611 -22.69 50.33 -3.17
N GLU A 612 -23.90 50.66 -3.61
CA GLU A 612 -24.20 50.98 -5.01
C GLU A 612 -24.32 52.49 -5.17
N ILE A 613 -23.52 53.08 -6.07
CA ILE A 613 -23.57 54.48 -6.44
C ILE A 613 -24.25 54.60 -7.81
N ARG A 614 -25.39 55.28 -7.86
CA ARG A 614 -26.13 55.58 -9.10
C ARG A 614 -25.88 56.99 -9.53
N VAL A 615 -25.41 57.16 -10.76
CA VAL A 615 -25.03 58.47 -11.30
C VAL A 615 -25.98 58.85 -12.44
N GLY A 616 -26.64 60.00 -12.28
CA GLY A 616 -27.52 60.60 -13.27
C GLY A 616 -26.76 61.06 -14.51
N LYS A 617 -27.48 61.23 -15.63
CA LYS A 617 -26.92 61.71 -16.89
C LYS A 617 -26.14 63.02 -16.72
N GLY A 618 -25.09 63.20 -17.53
CA GLY A 618 -24.32 64.44 -17.60
C GLY A 618 -22.81 64.23 -17.45
N THR A 619 -22.07 65.32 -17.61
CA THR A 619 -20.60 65.35 -17.51
C THR A 619 -20.13 65.72 -16.10
N TYR A 620 -19.34 64.85 -15.49
CA TYR A 620 -18.73 64.98 -14.17
C TYR A 620 -17.22 65.11 -14.34
N LYS A 621 -16.61 66.05 -13.62
CA LYS A 621 -15.17 66.32 -13.64
C LYS A 621 -14.58 66.12 -12.26
N PRO A 622 -13.35 65.59 -12.13
CA PRO A 622 -12.63 65.59 -10.86
C PRO A 622 -12.44 67.01 -10.31
N ASP A 623 -12.30 67.16 -8.99
CA ASP A 623 -12.09 68.47 -8.36
C ASP A 623 -10.61 68.90 -8.41
N PRO A 624 -10.25 69.91 -9.22
CA PRO A 624 -8.87 70.37 -9.34
C PRO A 624 -8.39 71.21 -8.15
N SER A 625 -9.26 71.56 -7.20
CA SER A 625 -8.92 72.38 -6.05
C SER A 625 -8.36 71.58 -4.86
N SER A 626 -8.51 70.25 -4.89
CA SER A 626 -8.03 69.33 -3.85
C SER A 626 -6.52 69.06 -3.93
N PRO A 627 -5.94 68.68 -5.08
CA PRO A 627 -4.50 68.44 -5.20
C PRO A 627 -3.66 69.72 -5.34
N ALA A 628 -2.34 69.59 -5.14
CA ALA A 628 -1.40 70.71 -5.31
C ALA A 628 -1.11 71.02 -6.79
N ASP A 629 -1.09 69.98 -7.62
CA ASP A 629 -1.11 70.08 -9.08
C ASP A 629 -2.52 69.74 -9.56
N PRO A 630 -3.25 70.67 -10.23
CA PRO A 630 -4.57 70.41 -10.77
C PRO A 630 -4.67 69.16 -11.65
N ALA A 631 -3.58 68.78 -12.34
CA ALA A 631 -3.54 67.60 -13.19
C ALA A 631 -3.64 66.28 -12.38
N GLU A 632 -3.38 66.29 -11.07
CA GLU A 632 -3.55 65.12 -10.19
C GLU A 632 -5.01 64.85 -9.80
N ALA A 633 -5.96 65.71 -10.20
CA ALA A 633 -7.37 65.53 -9.86
C ALA A 633 -7.91 64.26 -10.50
N THR A 634 -8.57 63.39 -9.74
CA THR A 634 -9.07 62.10 -10.25
C THR A 634 -10.32 61.66 -9.49
N PHE A 635 -11.12 60.76 -10.09
CA PHE A 635 -12.13 60.00 -9.35
C PHE A 635 -11.48 58.76 -8.72
N GLN A 636 -11.24 58.82 -7.41
CA GLN A 636 -10.65 57.71 -6.67
C GLN A 636 -11.70 56.61 -6.44
N LEU A 637 -11.53 55.45 -7.09
CA LEU A 637 -12.44 54.32 -6.91
C LEU A 637 -12.29 53.69 -5.53
N VAL A 638 -13.43 53.30 -4.96
CA VAL A 638 -13.52 52.67 -3.63
C VAL A 638 -13.60 51.16 -3.75
N ARG A 639 -12.88 50.49 -2.86
CA ARG A 639 -12.86 49.03 -2.75
C ARG A 639 -14.26 48.43 -2.61
N GLY A 640 -14.64 47.55 -3.53
CA GLY A 640 -15.91 46.82 -3.55
C GLY A 640 -17.15 47.68 -3.80
N ALA A 641 -17.02 48.95 -4.16
CA ALA A 641 -18.16 49.80 -4.50
C ALA A 641 -18.65 49.49 -5.92
N ILE A 642 -19.97 49.58 -6.13
CA ILE A 642 -20.62 49.35 -7.42
C ILE A 642 -21.03 50.70 -7.99
N LEU A 643 -20.29 51.22 -8.96
CA LEU A 643 -20.54 52.51 -9.58
C LEU A 643 -21.25 52.31 -10.92
N LYS A 644 -22.45 52.87 -11.06
CA LYS A 644 -23.32 52.72 -12.24
C LYS A 644 -23.76 54.06 -12.81
N GLY A 645 -23.39 54.33 -14.06
CA GLY A 645 -23.87 55.44 -14.87
C GLY A 645 -25.08 55.04 -15.71
N GLY A 646 -25.62 55.99 -16.47
CA GLY A 646 -26.72 55.73 -17.40
C GLY A 646 -28.12 55.94 -16.82
N TYR A 647 -28.28 56.66 -15.72
CA TYR A 647 -29.59 56.93 -15.10
C TYR A 647 -30.20 58.25 -15.58
N ALA A 648 -31.51 58.29 -15.73
CA ALA A 648 -32.25 59.50 -16.09
C ALA A 648 -32.03 60.63 -15.07
N GLY A 649 -31.90 60.28 -13.79
CA GLY A 649 -31.48 61.16 -12.72
C GLY A 649 -32.56 62.12 -12.23
N TYR A 650 -32.13 63.10 -11.44
CA TYR A 650 -32.98 64.10 -10.81
C TYR A 650 -33.86 64.84 -11.83
N GLY A 651 -35.13 65.05 -11.48
CA GLY A 651 -36.11 65.76 -12.31
C GLY A 651 -36.71 64.96 -13.47
N ALA A 652 -36.31 63.71 -13.68
CA ALA A 652 -36.96 62.82 -14.65
C ALA A 652 -38.31 62.27 -14.14
N THR A 653 -39.17 61.81 -15.05
CA THR A 653 -40.46 61.17 -14.68
C THR A 653 -40.26 59.82 -13.99
N ASP A 654 -39.19 59.12 -14.37
CA ASP A 654 -38.67 57.94 -13.69
C ASP A 654 -37.15 58.12 -13.52
N PRO A 655 -36.68 58.68 -12.39
CA PRO A 655 -35.26 58.93 -12.12
C PRO A 655 -34.38 57.67 -12.13
N ASP A 656 -34.96 56.51 -11.79
CA ASP A 656 -34.26 55.21 -11.79
C ASP A 656 -34.25 54.53 -13.16
N ALA A 657 -34.89 55.10 -14.19
CA ALA A 657 -34.80 54.58 -15.55
C ALA A 657 -33.33 54.60 -16.00
N ARG A 658 -32.79 53.41 -16.32
CA ARG A 658 -31.39 53.23 -16.71
C ARG A 658 -31.26 52.73 -18.15
N ASP A 659 -30.58 53.50 -18.97
CA ASP A 659 -30.12 53.13 -20.31
C ASP A 659 -28.89 53.98 -20.64
N PRO A 660 -27.67 53.42 -20.56
CA PRO A 660 -26.43 54.16 -20.84
C PRO A 660 -26.37 54.81 -22.22
N ASN A 661 -27.16 54.34 -23.21
CA ASN A 661 -27.20 54.93 -24.55
C ASN A 661 -28.12 56.16 -24.64
N ILE A 662 -29.07 56.31 -23.71
CA ILE A 662 -30.03 57.42 -23.67
C ILE A 662 -29.62 58.47 -22.63
N TYR A 663 -29.17 57.99 -21.46
CA TYR A 663 -28.86 58.82 -20.29
C TYR A 663 -27.36 58.86 -20.03
N GLU A 664 -26.59 59.25 -21.04
CA GLU A 664 -25.13 59.20 -21.01
C GLU A 664 -24.54 59.91 -19.77
N THR A 665 -23.69 59.19 -19.04
CA THR A 665 -22.93 59.69 -17.90
C THR A 665 -21.46 59.74 -18.29
N ILE A 666 -20.91 60.94 -18.38
CA ILE A 666 -19.55 61.19 -18.86
C ILE A 666 -18.65 61.54 -17.66
N LEU A 667 -17.58 60.79 -17.47
CA LEU A 667 -16.46 61.14 -16.59
C LEU A 667 -15.37 61.77 -17.46
N SER A 668 -15.10 63.05 -17.23
CA SER A 668 -14.23 63.84 -18.10
C SER A 668 -13.04 64.41 -17.35
N GLY A 669 -11.84 64.18 -17.90
CA GLY A 669 -10.59 64.77 -17.45
C GLY A 669 -10.29 66.15 -18.02
N ASP A 670 -11.09 66.65 -18.96
CA ASP A 670 -10.98 68.01 -19.52
C ASP A 670 -11.45 69.02 -18.46
N LEU A 671 -10.53 69.58 -17.69
CA LEU A 671 -10.86 70.38 -16.51
C LEU A 671 -11.43 71.74 -16.92
N ALA A 672 -10.85 72.43 -17.91
CA ALA A 672 -11.29 73.76 -18.35
C ALA A 672 -12.33 73.75 -19.50
N GLY A 673 -12.67 72.59 -20.07
CA GLY A 673 -13.73 72.47 -21.09
C GLY A 673 -13.31 72.95 -22.48
N ASN A 674 -12.02 72.84 -22.79
CA ASN A 674 -11.36 73.46 -23.96
C ASN A 674 -10.73 72.44 -24.91
N ASP A 675 -10.90 71.14 -24.68
CA ASP A 675 -10.44 70.11 -25.59
C ASP A 675 -11.03 70.30 -26.99
N ILE A 676 -10.15 70.33 -28.00
CA ILE A 676 -10.52 70.34 -29.42
C ILE A 676 -10.22 68.99 -30.06
N GLU A 677 -10.91 68.70 -31.15
CA GLU A 677 -10.62 67.52 -31.96
C GLU A 677 -9.27 67.69 -32.67
N VAL A 678 -8.38 66.70 -32.53
CA VAL A 678 -7.08 66.68 -33.23
C VAL A 678 -7.14 65.73 -34.43
N THR A 679 -6.36 66.05 -35.46
CA THR A 679 -6.28 65.23 -36.67
C THR A 679 -5.55 63.89 -36.45
N TYR A 680 -4.57 63.84 -35.53
CA TYR A 680 -3.80 62.63 -35.20
C TYR A 680 -3.82 62.36 -33.69
N PRO A 681 -4.37 61.21 -33.23
CA PRO A 681 -4.47 60.93 -31.79
C PRO A 681 -3.13 60.99 -31.02
N LEU A 682 -1.98 60.71 -31.67
CA LEU A 682 -0.65 60.85 -31.05
C LEU A 682 -0.30 62.29 -30.64
N ASP A 683 -0.95 63.29 -31.25
CA ASP A 683 -0.75 64.69 -30.90
C ASP A 683 -1.44 65.07 -29.58
N PHE A 684 -2.36 64.23 -29.06
CA PHE A 684 -3.08 64.52 -27.82
C PHE A 684 -2.18 64.82 -26.63
N LEU A 685 -1.06 64.09 -26.49
CA LEU A 685 -0.18 64.21 -25.32
C LEU A 685 0.42 65.61 -25.18
N ASN A 686 0.65 66.29 -26.30
CA ASN A 686 1.31 67.59 -26.38
C ASN A 686 0.38 68.72 -26.87
N ASP A 687 -0.92 68.45 -27.02
CA ASP A 687 -1.88 69.46 -27.46
C ASP A 687 -2.01 70.56 -26.39
N PRO A 688 -1.77 71.84 -26.73
CA PRO A 688 -1.94 72.96 -25.81
C PRO A 688 -3.32 73.03 -25.14
N CYS A 689 -4.37 72.52 -25.78
CA CYS A 689 -5.74 72.54 -25.24
C CYS A 689 -5.99 71.45 -24.19
N ARG A 690 -5.10 70.46 -24.07
CA ARG A 690 -5.19 69.33 -23.13
C ARG A 690 -4.23 69.43 -21.95
N MET A 691 -3.51 70.55 -21.85
CA MET A 691 -2.49 70.75 -20.81
C MET A 691 -3.09 71.01 -19.43
N ASP A 692 -4.36 71.37 -19.35
CA ASP A 692 -5.10 71.50 -18.10
C ASP A 692 -5.80 70.21 -17.69
N ASN A 693 -5.80 69.18 -18.53
CA ASN A 693 -6.50 67.93 -18.25
C ASN A 693 -5.86 67.18 -17.08
N CYS A 694 -6.67 66.40 -16.37
CA CYS A 694 -6.11 65.49 -15.38
C CYS A 694 -5.32 64.36 -16.03
N TYR A 695 -4.32 63.83 -15.31
CA TYR A 695 -3.55 62.67 -15.73
C TYR A 695 -4.44 61.43 -15.89
N HIS A 696 -5.26 61.14 -14.87
CA HIS A 696 -6.11 59.95 -14.83
C HIS A 696 -7.55 60.35 -14.50
N VAL A 697 -8.49 60.08 -15.39
CA VAL A 697 -9.92 60.35 -15.10
C VAL A 697 -10.37 59.56 -13.87
N LEU A 698 -9.97 58.29 -13.78
CA LEU A 698 -10.17 57.44 -12.60
C LEU A 698 -8.85 56.84 -12.11
N ASN A 699 -8.77 56.62 -10.79
CA ASN A 699 -7.68 55.89 -10.16
C ASN A 699 -8.23 54.65 -9.45
N GLY A 700 -7.80 53.46 -9.89
CA GLY A 700 -8.25 52.17 -9.36
C GLY A 700 -7.29 51.52 -8.36
N SER A 701 -6.21 52.19 -7.95
CA SER A 701 -5.20 51.63 -7.02
C SER A 701 -5.72 51.20 -5.63
N GLY A 702 -6.95 51.58 -5.27
CA GLY A 702 -7.65 51.15 -4.06
C GLY A 702 -8.80 50.15 -4.28
N ALA A 703 -9.03 49.73 -5.53
CA ALA A 703 -10.13 48.84 -5.91
C ALA A 703 -9.79 47.35 -5.70
N ASP A 704 -10.79 46.49 -5.82
CA ASP A 704 -10.61 45.04 -5.95
C ASP A 704 -11.56 44.49 -7.02
N PRO A 705 -11.50 43.18 -7.38
CA PRO A 705 -12.37 42.60 -8.42
C PRO A 705 -13.88 42.69 -8.19
N ASN A 706 -14.32 43.10 -6.99
CA ASN A 706 -15.74 43.39 -6.70
C ASN A 706 -16.09 44.87 -6.84
N THR A 707 -15.11 45.75 -7.07
CA THR A 707 -15.37 47.11 -7.52
C THR A 707 -15.85 47.03 -8.96
N ILE A 708 -17.04 47.57 -9.23
CA ILE A 708 -17.69 47.52 -10.55
C ILE A 708 -17.83 48.93 -11.09
N LEU A 709 -17.44 49.14 -12.35
CA LEU A 709 -17.67 50.34 -13.13
C LEU A 709 -18.56 49.99 -14.33
N ASP A 710 -19.80 50.48 -14.35
CA ASP A 710 -20.80 50.10 -15.36
C ASP A 710 -21.51 51.31 -16.00
N GLY A 711 -21.43 51.44 -17.33
CA GLY A 711 -22.25 52.37 -18.10
C GLY A 711 -21.76 53.82 -18.11
N PHE A 712 -20.45 54.03 -18.15
CA PHE A 712 -19.83 55.38 -18.23
C PHE A 712 -19.12 55.61 -19.55
N THR A 713 -19.11 56.87 -19.99
CA THR A 713 -18.15 57.37 -20.99
C THR A 713 -16.97 58.01 -20.25
N ILE A 714 -15.75 57.55 -20.49
CA ILE A 714 -14.50 58.03 -19.87
C ILE A 714 -13.67 58.74 -20.95
N THR A 715 -13.40 60.03 -20.76
CA THR A 715 -12.72 60.85 -21.77
C THR A 715 -11.86 61.97 -21.17
N GLY A 716 -10.96 62.53 -21.97
CA GLY A 716 -10.23 63.75 -21.63
C GLY A 716 -9.07 63.55 -20.64
N GLY A 717 -8.70 62.31 -20.30
CA GLY A 717 -7.47 62.08 -19.54
C GLY A 717 -6.21 62.31 -20.37
N ASN A 718 -5.18 62.90 -19.78
CA ASN A 718 -3.91 63.20 -20.47
C ASN A 718 -2.70 62.93 -19.54
N ALA A 719 -2.31 61.66 -19.40
CA ALA A 719 -1.20 61.22 -18.56
C ALA A 719 0.17 61.57 -19.20
N ASN A 720 0.58 62.83 -19.09
CA ASN A 720 1.85 63.36 -19.62
C ASN A 720 2.84 63.82 -18.52
N GLY A 721 2.67 63.33 -17.29
CA GLY A 721 3.44 63.73 -16.10
C GLY A 721 4.72 62.92 -15.82
N ASP A 722 5.19 62.95 -14.57
CA ASP A 722 6.40 62.22 -14.12
C ASP A 722 6.13 60.72 -13.97
N TRP A 723 6.86 59.89 -14.73
CA TRP A 723 6.79 58.43 -14.69
C TRP A 723 7.04 57.81 -13.32
N ARG A 724 7.78 58.50 -12.44
CA ARG A 724 8.07 58.00 -11.08
C ARG A 724 6.85 58.02 -10.17
N LEU A 725 5.86 58.84 -10.50
CA LEU A 725 4.60 58.97 -9.78
C LEU A 725 3.46 58.20 -10.47
N GLY A 726 3.72 57.63 -11.65
CA GLY A 726 2.71 56.95 -12.48
C GLY A 726 1.86 57.90 -13.33
N HIS A 727 2.18 59.20 -13.35
CA HIS A 727 1.39 60.23 -14.05
C HIS A 727 1.54 60.19 -15.58
N ASP A 728 2.29 59.24 -16.12
CA ASP A 728 2.49 59.00 -17.54
C ASP A 728 1.68 57.80 -18.07
N LYS A 729 0.85 57.19 -17.21
CA LYS A 729 0.18 55.90 -17.47
C LYS A 729 -1.32 56.01 -17.33
N GLY A 730 -2.11 55.38 -18.21
CA GLY A 730 -3.55 55.20 -17.95
C GLY A 730 -4.32 56.53 -17.98
N GLY A 731 -4.52 57.11 -19.17
CA GLY A 731 -5.24 58.38 -19.30
C GLY A 731 -6.69 58.29 -18.80
N GLY A 732 -7.40 57.23 -19.19
CA GLY A 732 -8.73 56.94 -18.64
C GLY A 732 -8.65 56.40 -17.21
N ILE A 733 -7.94 55.28 -17.01
CA ILE A 733 -7.82 54.60 -15.70
C ILE A 733 -6.36 54.23 -15.41
N PHE A 734 -5.87 54.68 -14.25
CA PHE A 734 -4.61 54.23 -13.67
C PHE A 734 -4.85 53.04 -12.71
N ALA A 735 -4.33 51.87 -13.10
CA ALA A 735 -4.42 50.56 -12.42
C ALA A 735 -5.84 50.01 -12.21
N CYS A 736 -6.14 48.80 -12.70
CA CYS A 736 -7.46 48.20 -12.65
C CYS A 736 -7.39 46.71 -12.21
N ASP A 737 -7.72 46.48 -10.94
CA ASP A 737 -8.37 45.24 -10.50
C ASP A 737 -9.90 45.32 -10.68
N VAL A 738 -10.42 46.35 -11.35
CA VAL A 738 -11.84 46.71 -11.42
C VAL A 738 -12.57 45.87 -12.47
N SER A 739 -13.82 45.47 -12.19
CA SER A 739 -14.71 44.95 -13.24
C SER A 739 -15.31 46.11 -14.03
N VAL A 740 -14.96 46.22 -15.32
CA VAL A 740 -15.40 47.29 -16.20
C VAL A 740 -16.44 46.75 -17.18
N ALA A 741 -17.64 47.30 -17.18
CA ALA A 741 -18.75 46.82 -18.00
C ALA A 741 -19.46 47.96 -18.75
N ASN A 742 -19.87 47.73 -20.00
CA ASN A 742 -20.70 48.67 -20.78
C ASN A 742 -20.14 50.10 -20.82
N CYS A 743 -18.81 50.26 -20.76
CA CYS A 743 -18.16 51.57 -20.71
C CYS A 743 -17.56 51.94 -22.06
N ILE A 744 -17.50 53.25 -22.31
CA ILE A 744 -16.88 53.84 -23.49
C ILE A 744 -15.62 54.57 -23.04
N PHE A 745 -14.49 54.32 -23.68
CA PHE A 745 -13.23 55.04 -23.46
C PHE A 745 -12.84 55.73 -24.75
N HIS A 746 -12.77 57.07 -24.75
CA HIS A 746 -12.33 57.78 -25.95
C HIS A 746 -11.58 59.06 -25.68
N GLY A 747 -10.69 59.45 -26.60
CA GLY A 747 -9.94 60.69 -26.50
C GLY A 747 -9.08 60.79 -25.24
N ASN A 748 -8.64 59.65 -24.68
CA ASN A 748 -7.70 59.59 -23.57
C ASN A 748 -6.28 59.39 -24.11
N SER A 749 -5.31 60.02 -23.47
CA SER A 749 -3.90 60.02 -23.88
C SER A 749 -2.98 59.70 -22.72
N ALA A 750 -1.91 58.95 -22.98
CA ALA A 750 -0.86 58.62 -22.01
C ALA A 750 0.49 58.37 -22.71
N VAL A 751 1.55 58.12 -21.96
CA VAL A 751 2.76 57.48 -22.50
C VAL A 751 2.52 55.97 -22.64
N GLU A 752 1.93 55.34 -21.63
CA GLU A 752 1.54 53.92 -21.64
C GLU A 752 0.06 53.76 -21.26
N GLY A 753 -0.74 53.09 -22.10
CA GLY A 753 -2.14 52.80 -21.80
C GLY A 753 -3.05 54.02 -21.94
N GLY A 754 -3.35 54.45 -23.16
CA GLY A 754 -4.15 55.66 -23.39
C GLY A 754 -5.51 55.60 -22.70
N GLY A 755 -6.22 54.48 -22.84
CA GLY A 755 -7.43 54.18 -22.06
C GLY A 755 -7.11 53.67 -20.66
N ILE A 756 -6.43 52.53 -20.55
CA ILE A 756 -6.15 51.82 -19.29
C ILE A 756 -4.70 51.33 -19.26
N PHE A 757 -4.00 51.53 -18.14
CA PHE A 757 -2.62 51.04 -17.98
C PHE A 757 -2.54 49.54 -17.64
N GLU A 758 -3.25 49.09 -16.62
CA GLU A 758 -3.26 47.68 -16.20
C GLU A 758 -4.69 47.25 -15.94
N SER A 759 -5.14 46.13 -16.51
CA SER A 759 -6.48 45.60 -16.35
C SER A 759 -6.44 44.10 -16.01
N ASP A 760 -6.36 43.80 -14.73
CA ASP A 760 -6.45 42.43 -14.19
C ASP A 760 -7.90 42.02 -13.90
N GLY A 761 -8.80 43.00 -13.75
CA GLY A 761 -10.25 42.78 -13.68
C GLY A 761 -10.90 42.49 -15.05
N PRO A 762 -12.12 41.92 -15.07
CA PRO A 762 -12.83 41.59 -16.31
C PRO A 762 -13.34 42.84 -17.02
N VAL A 763 -13.19 42.89 -18.35
CA VAL A 763 -13.67 43.98 -19.22
C VAL A 763 -14.73 43.44 -20.17
N THR A 764 -15.98 43.92 -20.06
CA THR A 764 -17.13 43.35 -20.80
C THR A 764 -17.97 44.41 -21.49
N ASN A 765 -18.32 44.18 -22.76
CA ASN A 765 -19.15 45.10 -23.56
C ASN A 765 -18.60 46.55 -23.61
N CYS A 766 -17.28 46.72 -23.59
CA CYS A 766 -16.66 48.05 -23.57
C CYS A 766 -16.21 48.48 -24.97
N PHE A 767 -16.23 49.80 -25.22
CA PHE A 767 -15.80 50.38 -26.49
C PHE A 767 -14.66 51.37 -26.27
N PHE A 768 -13.45 51.02 -26.71
CA PHE A 768 -12.27 51.87 -26.69
C PHE A 768 -12.06 52.45 -28.07
N TYR A 769 -12.25 53.76 -28.26
CA TYR A 769 -11.99 54.37 -29.55
C TYR A 769 -11.23 55.69 -29.49
N GLY A 770 -10.32 55.89 -30.44
CA GLY A 770 -9.55 57.13 -30.52
C GLY A 770 -8.75 57.44 -29.24
N ASN A 771 -8.28 56.41 -28.52
CA ASN A 771 -7.32 56.59 -27.42
C ASN A 771 -5.89 56.51 -27.96
N SER A 772 -4.95 57.14 -27.25
CA SER A 772 -3.58 57.33 -27.73
C SER A 772 -2.55 57.04 -26.65
N ALA A 773 -1.47 56.35 -27.01
CA ALA A 773 -0.31 56.18 -26.16
C ALA A 773 0.97 56.57 -26.91
N ALA A 774 1.87 57.33 -26.30
CA ALA A 774 3.13 57.70 -26.96
C ALA A 774 4.02 56.47 -27.23
N GLU A 775 4.00 55.50 -26.31
CA GLU A 775 4.83 54.31 -26.38
C GLU A 775 3.99 53.04 -26.57
N GLN A 776 3.15 52.66 -25.62
CA GLN A 776 2.60 51.30 -25.60
C GLN A 776 1.11 51.28 -25.24
N GLY A 777 0.30 50.54 -26.01
CA GLY A 777 -1.09 50.23 -25.67
C GLY A 777 -2.02 51.43 -25.82
N GLY A 778 -2.46 51.74 -27.04
CA GLY A 778 -3.27 52.93 -27.30
C GLY A 778 -4.60 52.90 -26.55
N ALA A 779 -5.24 51.73 -26.45
CA ALA A 779 -6.37 51.52 -25.56
C ALA A 779 -5.93 50.93 -24.21
N ILE A 780 -5.26 49.76 -24.20
CA ILE A 780 -4.85 49.08 -22.97
C ILE A 780 -3.37 48.70 -23.04
N TYR A 781 -2.59 49.02 -22.02
CA TYR A 781 -1.19 48.60 -21.96
C TYR A 781 -1.04 47.13 -21.54
N TRP A 782 -1.69 46.74 -20.44
CA TRP A 782 -1.64 45.36 -19.93
C TRP A 782 -3.04 44.81 -19.66
N SER A 783 -3.42 43.74 -20.35
CA SER A 783 -4.72 43.06 -20.19
C SER A 783 -4.53 41.69 -19.54
N GLY A 784 -4.61 41.62 -18.21
CA GLY A 784 -4.51 40.38 -17.43
C GLY A 784 -5.83 39.65 -17.23
N GLY A 785 -6.94 40.39 -17.11
CA GLY A 785 -8.29 39.87 -16.93
C GLY A 785 -8.97 39.42 -18.22
N PRO A 786 -10.09 38.68 -18.14
CA PRO A 786 -10.85 38.26 -19.32
C PRO A 786 -11.53 39.47 -19.99
N ALA A 787 -11.47 39.54 -21.31
CA ALA A 787 -12.16 40.54 -22.11
C ALA A 787 -13.27 39.88 -22.95
N THR A 788 -14.49 40.42 -22.93
CA THR A 788 -15.63 39.84 -23.67
C THR A 788 -16.47 40.91 -24.36
N ASN A 789 -16.80 40.72 -25.63
CA ASN A 789 -17.61 41.66 -26.42
C ASN A 789 -17.05 43.09 -26.45
N CYS A 790 -15.72 43.24 -26.41
CA CYS A 790 -15.08 44.55 -26.39
C CYS A 790 -14.66 44.98 -27.80
N THR A 791 -14.82 46.26 -28.11
CA THR A 791 -14.35 46.85 -29.36
C THR A 791 -13.21 47.82 -29.09
N PHE A 792 -12.13 47.71 -29.86
CA PHE A 792 -10.97 48.60 -29.86
C PHE A 792 -10.86 49.21 -31.26
N SER A 793 -11.24 50.47 -31.44
CA SER A 793 -11.33 51.11 -32.76
C SER A 793 -10.53 52.40 -32.88
N GLY A 794 -9.61 52.50 -33.84
CA GLY A 794 -8.91 53.76 -34.10
C GLY A 794 -7.98 54.22 -32.97
N ASN A 795 -7.50 53.30 -32.13
CA ASN A 795 -6.53 53.61 -31.09
C ASN A 795 -5.11 53.61 -31.67
N THR A 796 -4.24 54.46 -31.14
CA THR A 796 -2.88 54.66 -31.68
C THR A 796 -1.80 54.49 -30.62
N ALA A 797 -0.71 53.80 -30.94
CA ALA A 797 0.47 53.69 -30.08
C ALA A 797 1.78 53.53 -30.87
N THR A 798 2.94 53.48 -30.19
CA THR A 798 4.16 52.97 -30.84
C THR A 798 4.13 51.43 -30.92
N GLY A 799 3.74 50.72 -29.86
CA GLY A 799 3.48 49.29 -29.87
C GLY A 799 2.07 48.95 -29.38
N GLY A 800 1.34 48.13 -30.13
CA GLY A 800 0.00 47.69 -29.73
C GLY A 800 -1.03 48.81 -29.79
N GLY A 801 -1.50 49.16 -30.99
CA GLY A 801 -2.42 50.29 -31.19
C GLY A 801 -3.70 50.13 -30.37
N GLY A 802 -4.28 48.91 -30.36
CA GLY A 802 -5.30 48.53 -29.40
C GLY A 802 -4.69 48.15 -28.05
N ILE A 803 -4.00 47.00 -28.00
CA ILE A 803 -3.44 46.45 -26.75
C ILE A 803 -1.94 46.19 -26.89
N PHE A 804 -1.13 46.57 -25.90
CA PHE A 804 0.30 46.22 -25.90
C PHE A 804 0.51 44.74 -25.54
N VAL A 805 0.14 44.30 -24.33
CA VAL A 805 0.22 42.87 -23.97
C VAL A 805 -1.12 42.33 -23.48
N ASN A 806 -1.53 41.19 -24.06
CA ASN A 806 -2.68 40.41 -23.64
C ASN A 806 -2.25 39.11 -22.94
N PHE A 807 -2.61 38.94 -21.66
CA PHE A 807 -2.45 37.69 -20.90
C PHE A 807 -3.79 36.98 -20.63
N GLY A 808 -4.89 37.73 -20.55
CA GLY A 808 -6.22 37.21 -20.27
C GLY A 808 -6.91 36.61 -21.51
N PRO A 809 -7.90 35.73 -21.32
CA PRO A 809 -8.68 35.19 -22.43
C PRO A 809 -9.58 36.27 -23.02
N MET A 810 -9.66 36.33 -24.35
CA MET A 810 -10.51 37.26 -25.09
C MET A 810 -11.58 36.52 -25.90
N THR A 811 -12.84 36.93 -25.76
CA THR A 811 -13.98 36.33 -26.48
C THR A 811 -14.81 37.39 -27.19
N ASN A 812 -15.07 37.18 -28.49
CA ASN A 812 -15.92 38.09 -29.28
C ASN A 812 -15.43 39.56 -29.25
N CYS A 813 -14.12 39.77 -29.27
CA CYS A 813 -13.51 41.10 -29.25
C CYS A 813 -13.14 41.56 -30.66
N THR A 814 -13.34 42.84 -30.96
CA THR A 814 -13.04 43.45 -32.26
C THR A 814 -11.93 44.48 -32.13
N PHE A 815 -10.89 44.38 -32.95
CA PHE A 815 -9.81 45.34 -33.13
C PHE A 815 -9.91 45.91 -34.52
N ARG A 816 -10.30 47.18 -34.64
CA ARG A 816 -10.54 47.82 -35.92
C ARG A 816 -9.72 49.09 -36.10
N SER A 817 -9.08 49.26 -37.25
CA SER A 817 -8.43 50.54 -37.63
C SER A 817 -7.45 51.08 -36.59
N ASN A 818 -6.89 50.22 -35.73
CA ASN A 818 -5.87 50.64 -34.76
C ASN A 818 -4.52 50.75 -35.47
N THR A 819 -3.70 51.70 -35.04
CA THR A 819 -2.44 52.04 -35.69
C THR A 819 -1.27 51.96 -34.73
N ALA A 820 -0.18 51.30 -35.14
CA ALA A 820 1.07 51.26 -34.37
C ALA A 820 2.33 51.25 -35.24
N ILE A 821 3.52 51.31 -34.64
CA ILE A 821 4.75 50.93 -35.33
C ILE A 821 4.79 49.40 -35.47
N SER A 822 4.53 48.69 -34.38
CA SER A 822 4.42 47.22 -34.37
C SER A 822 3.12 46.78 -33.70
N GLY A 823 2.39 45.84 -34.32
CA GLY A 823 1.16 45.31 -33.73
C GLY A 823 0.01 46.32 -33.77
N GLY A 824 -0.54 46.60 -34.96
CA GLY A 824 -1.60 47.61 -35.12
C GLY A 824 -2.79 47.35 -34.19
N GLY A 825 -3.27 46.10 -34.14
CA GLY A 825 -4.26 45.67 -33.14
C GLY A 825 -3.63 45.35 -31.78
N ILE A 826 -2.78 44.31 -31.72
CA ILE A 826 -2.10 43.85 -30.49
C ILE A 826 -0.61 43.69 -30.75
N LEU A 827 0.26 44.11 -29.82
CA LEU A 827 1.69 43.80 -29.93
C LEU A 827 1.98 42.34 -29.54
N ILE A 828 1.64 41.91 -28.33
CA ILE A 828 1.91 40.56 -27.85
C ILE A 828 0.66 39.90 -27.25
N SER A 829 0.32 38.69 -27.69
CA SER A 829 -0.80 37.91 -27.15
C SER A 829 -0.33 36.57 -26.57
N PHE A 830 -0.40 36.46 -25.24
CA PHE A 830 -0.24 35.22 -24.47
C PHE A 830 -1.58 34.63 -24.02
N GLY A 831 -2.63 35.44 -23.94
CA GLY A 831 -3.99 35.00 -23.65
C GLY A 831 -4.69 34.40 -24.87
N SER A 832 -5.52 33.37 -24.64
CA SER A 832 -6.28 32.73 -25.72
C SER A 832 -7.30 33.68 -26.33
N MET A 833 -7.58 33.51 -27.62
CA MET A 833 -8.60 34.30 -28.31
C MET A 833 -9.62 33.40 -29.00
N THR A 834 -10.89 33.70 -28.80
CA THR A 834 -12.01 33.00 -29.45
C THR A 834 -12.97 33.99 -30.08
N CYS A 835 -13.34 33.77 -31.34
CA CYS A 835 -14.24 34.67 -32.09
C CYS A 835 -13.72 36.12 -32.16
N GLY A 836 -12.39 36.32 -32.22
CA GLY A 836 -11.79 37.65 -32.33
C GLY A 836 -11.82 38.17 -33.78
N THR A 837 -12.01 39.48 -33.97
CA THR A 837 -11.93 40.12 -35.30
C THR A 837 -10.86 41.20 -35.29
N PHE A 838 -9.89 41.12 -36.21
CA PHE A 838 -8.87 42.14 -36.45
C PHE A 838 -9.06 42.68 -37.85
N SER A 839 -9.45 43.94 -37.97
CA SER A 839 -9.78 44.49 -39.27
C SER A 839 -9.26 45.88 -39.54
N GLY A 840 -8.67 46.07 -40.73
CA GLY A 840 -8.15 47.38 -41.14
C GLY A 840 -7.08 47.98 -40.23
N ASN A 841 -6.45 47.19 -39.34
CA ASN A 841 -5.39 47.68 -38.46
C ASN A 841 -4.09 47.88 -39.24
N SER A 842 -3.26 48.85 -38.83
CA SER A 842 -2.05 49.24 -39.56
C SER A 842 -0.82 49.27 -38.66
N ALA A 843 0.28 48.69 -39.15
CA ALA A 843 1.61 48.74 -38.53
C ALA A 843 2.62 49.40 -39.48
N ALA A 844 3.41 50.36 -38.97
CA ALA A 844 4.47 51.01 -39.73
C ALA A 844 5.70 50.11 -39.97
N GLU A 845 5.84 49.01 -39.22
CA GLU A 845 6.88 47.99 -39.41
C GLU A 845 6.23 46.61 -39.57
N GLU A 846 5.89 45.90 -38.49
CA GLU A 846 5.37 44.52 -38.58
C GLU A 846 4.07 44.27 -37.81
N GLY A 847 3.27 43.30 -38.29
CA GLY A 847 2.11 42.81 -37.57
C GLY A 847 0.94 43.78 -37.61
N GLY A 848 0.30 43.95 -38.77
CA GLY A 848 -0.83 44.87 -38.89
C GLY A 848 -1.97 44.53 -37.92
N GLY A 849 -2.35 43.26 -37.82
CA GLY A 849 -3.25 42.76 -36.78
C GLY A 849 -2.54 42.49 -35.46
N ILE A 850 -1.65 41.48 -35.43
CA ILE A 850 -0.86 41.10 -34.24
C ILE A 850 0.63 41.01 -34.58
N TYR A 851 1.50 41.57 -33.74
CA TYR A 851 2.95 41.40 -33.92
C TYR A 851 3.43 40.01 -33.47
N TRP A 852 3.09 39.57 -32.26
CA TRP A 852 3.43 38.25 -31.76
C TRP A 852 2.28 37.57 -31.02
N SER A 853 1.88 36.38 -31.47
CA SER A 853 0.94 35.51 -30.76
C SER A 853 1.65 34.23 -30.29
N ALA A 854 1.50 33.88 -29.01
CA ALA A 854 1.95 32.60 -28.44
C ALA A 854 0.79 31.76 -27.90
N ALA A 855 -0.44 32.28 -27.98
CA ALA A 855 -1.65 31.67 -27.44
C ALA A 855 -2.49 31.02 -28.55
N PRO A 856 -3.41 30.09 -28.21
CA PRO A 856 -4.35 29.54 -29.18
C PRO A 856 -5.30 30.64 -29.68
N LEU A 857 -5.41 30.77 -31.01
CA LEU A 857 -6.43 31.58 -31.67
C LEU A 857 -7.43 30.65 -32.34
N THR A 858 -8.71 30.81 -32.02
CA THR A 858 -9.80 29.95 -32.52
C THR A 858 -10.93 30.81 -33.05
N ASN A 859 -11.48 30.47 -34.21
CA ASN A 859 -12.64 31.18 -34.79
C ASN A 859 -12.35 32.67 -35.06
N CYS A 860 -11.10 33.07 -35.30
CA CYS A 860 -10.72 34.47 -35.46
C CYS A 860 -10.70 34.92 -36.93
N ILE A 861 -11.07 36.19 -37.17
CA ILE A 861 -11.00 36.86 -38.48
C ILE A 861 -9.86 37.88 -38.45
N PHE A 862 -8.99 37.85 -39.45
CA PHE A 862 -7.99 38.86 -39.74
C PHE A 862 -8.24 39.38 -41.14
N SER A 863 -8.75 40.60 -41.26
CA SER A 863 -9.19 41.16 -42.54
C SER A 863 -8.63 42.54 -42.85
N GLY A 864 -8.02 42.72 -44.01
CA GLY A 864 -7.57 44.05 -44.44
C GLY A 864 -6.51 44.68 -43.54
N ASN A 865 -5.77 43.92 -42.74
CA ASN A 865 -4.71 44.50 -41.90
C ASN A 865 -3.46 44.77 -42.74
N LYS A 866 -2.70 45.83 -42.42
CA LYS A 866 -1.56 46.30 -43.21
C LYS A 866 -0.28 46.42 -42.38
N ALA A 867 0.85 45.97 -42.93
CA ALA A 867 2.19 46.19 -42.37
C ALA A 867 3.16 46.73 -43.43
N ALA A 868 4.06 47.66 -43.08
CA ALA A 868 5.03 48.18 -44.06
C ALA A 868 6.22 47.25 -44.32
N SER A 869 6.47 46.26 -43.45
CA SER A 869 7.55 45.28 -43.60
C SER A 869 7.02 43.86 -43.76
N TYR A 870 6.44 43.24 -42.72
CA TYR A 870 6.08 41.82 -42.73
C TYR A 870 4.83 41.54 -41.88
N GLY A 871 4.03 40.52 -42.25
CA GLY A 871 2.93 40.06 -41.40
C GLY A 871 1.75 41.02 -41.38
N GLY A 872 1.02 41.17 -42.49
CA GLY A 872 -0.14 42.09 -42.53
C GLY A 872 -1.20 41.70 -41.50
N GLY A 873 -1.57 40.42 -41.44
CA GLY A 873 -2.39 39.86 -40.36
C GLY A 873 -1.57 39.60 -39.09
N ILE A 874 -0.62 38.66 -39.13
CA ILE A 874 0.24 38.30 -38.00
C ILE A 874 1.71 38.25 -38.43
N TYR A 875 2.61 38.89 -37.68
CA TYR A 875 4.05 38.79 -37.94
C TYR A 875 4.64 37.48 -37.42
N ARG A 876 4.46 37.15 -36.15
CA ARG A 876 4.94 35.90 -35.54
C ARG A 876 3.83 35.17 -34.79
N ASN A 877 3.64 33.90 -35.10
CA ASN A 877 2.72 32.99 -34.45
C ASN A 877 3.45 31.75 -33.92
N ASP A 878 3.42 31.55 -32.60
CA ASP A 878 3.97 30.38 -31.91
C ASP A 878 2.89 29.54 -31.20
N GLY A 879 1.60 29.90 -31.34
CA GLY A 879 0.46 29.15 -30.82
C GLY A 879 -0.37 28.49 -31.93
N PRO A 880 -1.28 27.57 -31.58
CA PRO A 880 -2.12 26.91 -32.59
C PRO A 880 -3.17 27.86 -33.17
N LEU A 881 -3.35 27.80 -34.48
CA LEU A 881 -4.43 28.49 -35.19
C LEU A 881 -5.45 27.47 -35.65
N THR A 882 -6.68 27.60 -35.16
CA THR A 882 -7.78 26.69 -35.51
C THR A 882 -8.96 27.49 -36.02
N ASN A 883 -9.54 27.10 -37.15
CA ASN A 883 -10.75 27.75 -37.67
C ASN A 883 -10.57 29.28 -37.82
N CYS A 884 -9.47 29.77 -38.36
CA CYS A 884 -9.25 31.22 -38.51
C CYS A 884 -9.33 31.63 -39.99
N THR A 885 -9.81 32.85 -40.27
CA THR A 885 -9.89 33.41 -41.62
C THR A 885 -8.94 34.61 -41.74
N PHE A 886 -8.00 34.55 -42.68
CA PHE A 886 -7.11 35.65 -43.05
C PHE A 886 -7.44 36.10 -44.47
N SER A 887 -7.97 37.32 -44.63
CA SER A 887 -8.38 37.82 -45.94
C SER A 887 -8.06 39.29 -46.22
N GLY A 888 -7.52 39.59 -47.39
CA GLY A 888 -7.27 40.99 -47.79
C GLY A 888 -6.13 41.67 -47.02
N ASN A 889 -5.36 40.94 -46.21
CA ASN A 889 -4.26 41.52 -45.44
C ASN A 889 -3.04 41.77 -46.34
N ALA A 890 -2.27 42.82 -46.06
CA ALA A 890 -1.18 43.25 -46.92
C ALA A 890 0.12 43.53 -46.13
N ALA A 891 1.27 43.12 -46.68
CA ALA A 891 2.58 43.51 -46.18
C ALA A 891 3.50 43.90 -47.35
N ALA A 892 4.40 44.89 -47.22
CA ALA A 892 5.30 45.22 -48.34
C ALA A 892 6.33 44.12 -48.63
N GLY A 893 6.71 43.35 -47.61
CA GLY A 893 7.53 42.15 -47.70
C GLY A 893 6.70 40.86 -47.84
N GLN A 894 6.99 39.85 -47.04
CA GLN A 894 6.31 38.54 -47.10
C GLN A 894 5.22 38.40 -46.03
N GLY A 895 4.32 37.44 -46.22
CA GLY A 895 3.29 37.08 -45.26
C GLY A 895 2.28 38.19 -45.04
N GLY A 896 1.63 38.66 -46.11
CA GLY A 896 0.45 39.53 -46.00
C GLY A 896 -0.56 38.96 -45.01
N GLY A 897 -0.79 37.65 -45.02
CA GLY A 897 -1.55 36.95 -43.98
C GLY A 897 -0.71 36.71 -42.73
N ILE A 898 0.23 35.77 -42.81
CA ILE A 898 1.09 35.36 -41.68
C ILE A 898 2.56 35.28 -42.13
N TYR A 899 3.48 35.99 -41.48
CA TYR A 899 4.89 35.96 -41.88
C TYR A 899 5.72 34.81 -41.28
N TRP A 900 5.45 34.44 -40.03
CA TRP A 900 6.17 33.34 -39.39
C TRP A 900 5.23 32.56 -38.49
N SER A 901 4.99 31.28 -38.79
CA SER A 901 4.34 30.34 -37.88
C SER A 901 5.26 29.18 -37.53
N SER A 902 5.40 28.87 -36.23
CA SER A 902 6.15 27.72 -35.72
C SER A 902 5.28 26.53 -35.33
N ASP A 903 3.96 26.72 -35.19
CA ASP A 903 2.98 25.68 -34.85
C ASP A 903 2.07 25.30 -36.04
N THR A 904 1.23 24.30 -35.84
CA THR A 904 0.27 23.76 -36.80
C THR A 904 -0.91 24.71 -37.00
N ILE A 905 -1.24 24.97 -38.26
CA ILE A 905 -2.43 25.71 -38.67
C ILE A 905 -3.46 24.69 -39.16
N ILE A 906 -4.64 24.72 -38.56
CA ILE A 906 -5.70 23.72 -38.74
C ILE A 906 -6.98 24.40 -39.19
N ASN A 907 -7.60 23.89 -40.25
CA ASN A 907 -8.96 24.29 -40.64
C ASN A 907 -9.14 25.81 -40.88
N CYS A 908 -8.08 26.49 -41.32
CA CYS A 908 -8.05 27.93 -41.55
C CYS A 908 -8.23 28.28 -43.03
N ILE A 909 -8.63 29.51 -43.33
CA ILE A 909 -8.69 30.06 -44.69
C ILE A 909 -7.68 31.20 -44.80
N LEU A 910 -6.77 31.12 -45.77
CA LEU A 910 -5.85 32.18 -46.14
C LEU A 910 -6.11 32.54 -47.60
N TRP A 911 -6.74 33.68 -47.85
CA TRP A 911 -7.18 34.08 -49.18
C TRP A 911 -7.05 35.58 -49.43
N ASP A 912 -6.60 35.99 -50.61
CA ASP A 912 -6.45 37.40 -50.96
C ASP A 912 -5.50 38.20 -50.05
N ASN A 913 -4.50 37.53 -49.51
CA ASN A 913 -3.43 38.20 -48.77
C ASN A 913 -2.28 38.57 -49.71
N LEU A 914 -1.77 39.79 -49.59
CA LEU A 914 -0.94 40.42 -50.63
C LEU A 914 0.44 40.84 -50.14
N ARG A 915 1.43 40.74 -51.03
CA ARG A 915 2.69 41.48 -50.95
C ARG A 915 2.54 42.83 -51.66
N ASP A 916 2.39 43.92 -50.91
CA ASP A 916 2.21 45.29 -51.43
C ASP A 916 3.53 46.08 -51.45
N ALA A 917 4.43 45.71 -52.36
CA ALA A 917 5.80 46.24 -52.41
C ALA A 917 5.91 47.74 -52.78
N ASP A 918 4.86 48.35 -53.33
CA ASP A 918 4.88 49.73 -53.87
C ASP A 918 3.89 50.67 -53.17
N GLY A 919 3.15 50.22 -52.14
CA GLY A 919 2.10 51.02 -51.49
C GLY A 919 0.96 51.44 -52.43
N ALA A 920 0.93 50.90 -53.64
CA ALA A 920 -0.08 51.12 -54.66
C ALA A 920 -0.85 49.82 -54.81
N PHE A 921 -1.99 49.73 -54.12
CA PHE A 921 -2.89 48.59 -54.16
C PHE A 921 -3.20 48.14 -55.60
N GLY A 922 -2.47 47.14 -56.12
CA GLY A 922 -2.64 46.63 -57.48
C GLY A 922 -1.44 45.96 -58.19
N GLY A 923 -0.39 45.48 -57.51
CA GLY A 923 0.68 44.67 -58.12
C GLY A 923 0.59 43.18 -57.74
N PRO A 924 0.42 42.22 -58.68
CA PRO A 924 -0.07 40.88 -58.36
C PRO A 924 1.06 39.88 -58.14
N PHE A 925 1.38 39.59 -56.88
CA PHE A 925 1.97 38.30 -56.52
C PHE A 925 1.14 37.70 -55.39
N MET A 926 0.05 37.03 -55.79
CA MET A 926 -0.69 36.10 -54.95
C MET A 926 0.03 34.74 -54.98
N ASP A 927 1.31 34.77 -54.60
CA ASP A 927 2.09 33.56 -54.40
C ASP A 927 1.98 33.11 -52.94
N GLU A 928 2.32 31.86 -52.67
CA GLU A 928 2.29 31.28 -51.34
C GLU A 928 3.04 32.15 -50.29
N SER A 929 4.14 32.79 -50.69
CA SER A 929 4.94 33.63 -49.79
C SER A 929 4.28 34.98 -49.43
N ALA A 930 3.29 35.41 -50.22
CA ALA A 930 2.42 36.53 -49.89
C ALA A 930 1.30 36.13 -48.92
N GLN A 931 0.81 34.90 -48.98
CA GLN A 931 -0.21 34.38 -48.07
C GLN A 931 0.38 34.02 -46.70
N ILE A 932 1.45 33.21 -46.72
CA ILE A 932 2.02 32.64 -45.51
C ILE A 932 3.50 32.25 -45.64
N ARG A 933 4.24 32.33 -44.53
CA ARG A 933 5.59 31.75 -44.40
C ARG A 933 5.75 31.02 -43.05
N PHE A 934 6.43 29.85 -43.09
CA PHE A 934 6.60 28.94 -41.95
C PHE A 934 8.06 28.73 -41.56
N SER A 935 8.27 28.25 -40.34
CA SER A 935 9.49 27.54 -39.94
C SER A 935 9.55 26.14 -40.55
N GLU A 936 10.70 25.46 -40.47
CA GLU A 936 10.84 24.05 -40.91
C GLU A 936 9.97 23.05 -40.11
N GLU A 937 9.41 23.47 -38.97
CA GLU A 937 8.63 22.61 -38.06
C GLU A 937 7.10 22.79 -38.19
N GLY A 938 6.64 23.90 -38.79
CA GLY A 938 5.22 24.22 -38.95
C GLY A 938 4.50 23.34 -39.98
N LYS A 939 3.20 23.08 -39.76
CA LYS A 939 2.35 22.27 -40.66
C LYS A 939 1.04 23.00 -40.99
N ILE A 940 0.57 22.87 -42.23
CA ILE A 940 -0.79 23.26 -42.62
C ILE A 940 -1.59 21.99 -42.89
N ILE A 941 -2.70 21.82 -42.18
CA ILE A 941 -3.63 20.72 -42.42
C ILE A 941 -5.06 21.22 -42.49
N TYR A 942 -5.85 20.65 -43.39
CA TYR A 942 -7.26 21.00 -43.58
C TYR A 942 -7.52 22.48 -43.87
N CYS A 943 -6.59 23.23 -44.45
CA CYS A 943 -6.77 24.66 -44.73
C CYS A 943 -7.10 24.94 -46.19
N CYS A 944 -7.71 26.10 -46.45
CA CYS A 944 -7.86 26.67 -47.79
C CYS A 944 -6.77 27.73 -48.02
N VAL A 945 -5.88 27.50 -49.00
CA VAL A 945 -4.78 28.42 -49.35
C VAL A 945 -4.64 28.53 -50.88
N PRO A 946 -5.41 29.41 -51.54
CA PRO A 946 -5.36 29.54 -52.99
C PRO A 946 -4.05 30.16 -53.51
N GLY A 947 -3.52 29.64 -54.62
CA GLY A 947 -2.26 30.09 -55.21
C GLY A 947 -1.00 29.46 -54.60
N GLY A 948 -1.15 28.37 -53.83
CA GLY A 948 -0.04 27.63 -53.23
C GLY A 948 0.85 26.94 -54.29
N THR A 949 2.17 26.92 -54.09
CA THR A 949 3.12 26.39 -55.10
C THR A 949 3.28 24.86 -55.05
N GLY A 950 2.36 24.16 -54.40
CA GLY A 950 2.40 22.70 -54.21
C GLY A 950 3.22 22.25 -52.99
N ASN A 951 3.85 23.16 -52.23
CA ASN A 951 4.52 22.85 -50.95
C ASN A 951 3.56 22.69 -49.75
N LEU A 952 2.24 22.70 -50.00
CA LEU A 952 1.19 22.34 -49.04
C LEU A 952 1.14 20.82 -48.79
N GLU A 953 2.29 20.18 -48.57
CA GLU A 953 2.42 18.77 -48.18
C GLU A 953 1.79 18.57 -46.79
N GLY A 954 0.47 18.43 -46.77
CA GLY A 954 -0.32 18.38 -45.56
C GLY A 954 -1.67 17.72 -45.84
N LEU A 955 -2.19 17.00 -44.85
CA LEU A 955 -3.44 16.27 -44.97
C LEU A 955 -4.60 17.25 -45.18
N GLY A 956 -5.31 17.11 -46.30
CA GLY A 956 -6.61 17.76 -46.51
C GLY A 956 -6.61 19.25 -46.88
N ASN A 957 -5.53 19.84 -47.41
CA ASN A 957 -5.57 21.26 -47.84
C ASN A 957 -6.37 21.46 -49.17
N ILE A 958 -6.92 22.67 -49.40
CA ILE A 958 -7.63 23.10 -50.64
C ILE A 958 -6.89 24.28 -51.26
N ASP A 959 -6.74 24.25 -52.58
CA ASP A 959 -6.22 25.34 -53.41
C ASP A 959 -7.33 25.86 -54.35
N GLU A 960 -8.41 26.38 -53.78
CA GLU A 960 -9.56 26.93 -54.51
C GLU A 960 -10.17 28.12 -53.77
N GLU A 961 -10.82 29.02 -54.49
CA GLU A 961 -11.50 30.18 -53.93
C GLU A 961 -12.48 29.77 -52.82
N PRO A 962 -12.44 30.41 -51.63
CA PRO A 962 -13.29 30.04 -50.51
C PRO A 962 -14.76 30.44 -50.71
N LEU A 963 -15.08 31.27 -51.70
CA LEU A 963 -16.46 31.70 -52.00
C LEU A 963 -17.18 32.25 -50.75
N PHE A 964 -16.60 33.29 -50.16
CA PHE A 964 -17.28 34.07 -49.11
C PHE A 964 -18.55 34.75 -49.67
N VAL A 965 -19.54 34.95 -48.82
CA VAL A 965 -20.79 35.65 -49.18
C VAL A 965 -20.50 37.03 -49.72
N LYS A 966 -19.66 37.76 -49.00
CA LYS A 966 -19.16 39.06 -49.41
C LYS A 966 -17.81 39.29 -48.75
N PRO A 967 -16.68 39.11 -49.43
CA PRO A 967 -15.39 39.44 -48.84
C PRO A 967 -15.30 40.94 -48.51
N GLY A 968 -14.53 41.28 -47.48
CA GLY A 968 -14.19 42.66 -47.15
C GLY A 968 -13.33 43.30 -48.24
N TYR A 969 -13.32 44.63 -48.29
CA TYR A 969 -12.52 45.37 -49.26
C TYR A 969 -12.14 46.75 -48.74
N TRP A 970 -11.03 47.29 -49.24
CA TRP A 970 -10.67 48.69 -49.03
C TRP A 970 -11.53 49.58 -49.92
N ASN A 971 -12.36 50.43 -49.31
CA ASN A 971 -13.12 51.42 -50.05
C ASN A 971 -12.25 52.64 -50.34
N ARG A 972 -11.93 52.85 -51.63
CA ARG A 972 -11.14 53.99 -52.10
C ARG A 972 -12.08 55.12 -52.51
N ASN A 973 -12.08 56.22 -51.79
CA ASN A 973 -12.90 57.38 -52.13
C ASN A 973 -12.29 58.26 -53.25
N TYR A 974 -11.49 57.70 -54.18
CA TYR A 974 -10.92 58.40 -55.35
C TYR A 974 -10.35 59.81 -55.10
N THR A 975 -9.98 60.19 -53.87
CA THR A 975 -9.22 61.42 -53.61
C THR A 975 -7.74 61.04 -53.53
N LEU A 976 -7.03 61.27 -54.63
CA LEU A 976 -5.64 60.83 -54.86
C LEU A 976 -4.59 61.34 -53.86
N ASN A 977 -4.97 62.11 -52.83
CA ASN A 977 -4.04 62.85 -51.97
C ASN A 977 -4.26 62.64 -50.47
N ASP A 978 -5.18 61.77 -50.03
CA ASP A 978 -5.34 61.46 -48.60
C ASP A 978 -5.30 59.95 -48.34
N PRO A 979 -4.14 59.37 -48.01
CA PRO A 979 -4.04 57.96 -47.63
C PRO A 979 -4.81 57.62 -46.34
N ASN A 980 -5.43 58.60 -45.67
CA ASN A 980 -6.25 58.42 -44.47
C ASN A 980 -7.76 58.32 -44.79
N ASP A 981 -8.20 58.47 -46.05
CA ASP A 981 -9.61 58.30 -46.44
C ASP A 981 -9.96 56.86 -46.87
N ASP A 982 -8.94 56.02 -47.06
CA ASP A 982 -9.07 54.59 -47.32
C ASP A 982 -9.45 53.87 -46.02
N PHE A 983 -10.66 53.32 -45.96
CA PHE A 983 -11.12 52.53 -44.82
C PHE A 983 -11.51 51.11 -45.25
N TRP A 984 -11.22 50.14 -44.37
CA TRP A 984 -11.62 48.77 -44.57
C TRP A 984 -13.13 48.63 -44.34
N VAL A 985 -13.83 48.14 -45.37
CA VAL A 985 -15.24 47.74 -45.29
C VAL A 985 -15.26 46.25 -44.95
N GLU A 986 -15.83 45.91 -43.79
CA GLU A 986 -15.96 44.52 -43.37
C GLU A 986 -16.79 43.68 -44.35
N GLY A 987 -16.37 42.43 -44.50
CA GLY A 987 -17.08 41.41 -45.25
C GLY A 987 -17.99 40.55 -44.38
N ASP A 988 -18.88 39.81 -45.05
CA ASP A 988 -19.50 38.61 -44.51
C ASP A 988 -18.65 37.40 -44.92
N TYR A 989 -17.82 36.94 -43.97
CA TYR A 989 -16.88 35.83 -44.15
C TYR A 989 -17.51 34.44 -43.95
N HIS A 990 -18.83 34.34 -43.82
CA HIS A 990 -19.49 33.04 -43.97
C HIS A 990 -19.28 32.54 -45.41
N LEU A 991 -19.13 31.23 -45.55
CA LEU A 991 -18.94 30.57 -46.84
C LEU A 991 -20.32 30.38 -47.51
N GLN A 992 -20.41 30.61 -48.82
CA GLN A 992 -21.67 30.42 -49.56
C GLN A 992 -22.08 28.94 -49.59
N SER A 993 -23.36 28.64 -49.32
CA SER A 993 -23.90 27.28 -49.32
C SER A 993 -25.26 27.15 -50.00
N ILE A 994 -25.38 26.21 -50.95
CA ILE A 994 -26.71 25.76 -51.43
C ILE A 994 -27.43 24.93 -50.37
N GLY A 995 -26.68 24.45 -49.37
CA GLY A 995 -27.18 23.78 -48.18
C GLY A 995 -27.48 24.76 -47.06
N TRP A 996 -27.80 26.03 -47.35
CA TRP A 996 -28.17 27.09 -46.40
C TRP A 996 -27.06 27.55 -45.43
N ARG A 997 -27.07 28.84 -45.14
CA ARG A 997 -26.05 29.55 -44.38
C ARG A 997 -26.67 30.57 -43.43
N TRP A 998 -26.09 30.72 -42.25
CA TRP A 998 -26.56 31.70 -41.26
C TRP A 998 -26.31 33.12 -41.77
N ASN A 999 -27.36 33.93 -41.80
CA ASN A 999 -27.27 35.35 -42.07
C ASN A 999 -27.36 36.12 -40.74
N ALA A 1000 -26.19 36.51 -40.23
CA ALA A 1000 -26.08 37.24 -38.98
C ALA A 1000 -26.80 38.60 -38.99
N ALA A 1001 -27.01 39.24 -40.16
CA ALA A 1001 -27.71 40.52 -40.25
C ALA A 1001 -29.24 40.39 -40.06
N TYR A 1002 -29.81 39.24 -40.37
CA TYR A 1002 -31.26 38.98 -40.26
C TYR A 1002 -31.61 37.85 -39.28
N HIS A 1003 -30.61 37.26 -38.62
CA HIS A 1003 -30.75 36.13 -37.69
C HIS A 1003 -31.59 34.99 -38.29
N ARG A 1004 -31.33 34.63 -39.56
CA ARG A 1004 -32.06 33.58 -40.28
C ARG A 1004 -31.12 32.81 -41.21
N TRP A 1005 -31.57 31.64 -41.67
CA TRP A 1005 -30.88 30.87 -42.69
C TRP A 1005 -31.26 31.37 -44.09
N ASP A 1006 -30.25 31.73 -44.88
CA ASP A 1006 -30.39 32.12 -46.29
C ASP A 1006 -29.80 31.03 -47.21
N PHE A 1007 -30.26 30.98 -48.46
CA PHE A 1007 -29.78 30.05 -49.49
C PHE A 1007 -28.89 30.80 -50.48
N ASP A 1008 -27.73 30.24 -50.82
CA ASP A 1008 -26.82 30.77 -51.84
C ASP A 1008 -26.89 29.95 -53.13
N GLU A 1009 -26.52 30.54 -54.28
CA GLU A 1009 -26.56 29.87 -55.59
C GLU A 1009 -25.38 28.89 -55.82
N VAL A 1010 -24.33 29.01 -55.01
CA VAL A 1010 -23.07 28.26 -55.12
C VAL A 1010 -22.71 27.69 -53.75
N THR A 1011 -22.05 26.53 -53.73
CA THR A 1011 -21.47 25.96 -52.50
C THR A 1011 -19.96 26.08 -52.55
N SER A 1012 -19.39 26.69 -51.51
CA SER A 1012 -17.95 26.71 -51.29
C SER A 1012 -17.40 25.30 -51.08
N ARG A 1013 -16.22 25.02 -51.64
CA ARG A 1013 -15.51 23.76 -51.36
C ARG A 1013 -14.90 23.70 -49.96
N CYS A 1014 -14.85 24.83 -49.27
CA CYS A 1014 -14.37 24.94 -47.90
C CYS A 1014 -15.46 24.60 -46.87
N ILE A 1015 -16.68 24.30 -47.33
CA ILE A 1015 -17.83 23.88 -46.53
C ILE A 1015 -17.89 22.35 -46.43
N ASP A 1016 -18.24 21.87 -45.25
CA ASP A 1016 -18.60 20.47 -44.99
C ASP A 1016 -20.05 20.15 -45.34
N ALA A 1017 -20.33 18.86 -45.54
CA ALA A 1017 -21.68 18.30 -45.47
C ALA A 1017 -21.97 17.55 -44.14
N GLY A 1018 -21.03 17.54 -43.17
CA GLY A 1018 -21.10 16.87 -41.86
C GLY A 1018 -21.66 17.72 -40.70
N ASN A 1019 -21.72 17.11 -39.50
CA ASN A 1019 -22.38 17.66 -38.32
C ASN A 1019 -21.36 18.38 -37.39
N PRO A 1020 -21.57 19.67 -37.04
CA PRO A 1020 -20.63 20.50 -36.27
C PRO A 1020 -20.37 20.02 -34.82
N GLY A 1021 -21.12 19.04 -34.32
CA GLY A 1021 -20.93 18.44 -32.99
C GLY A 1021 -19.92 17.29 -32.92
N PHE A 1022 -19.38 16.84 -34.05
CA PHE A 1022 -18.36 15.78 -34.10
C PHE A 1022 -16.94 16.35 -34.12
N THR A 1023 -16.00 15.64 -33.48
CA THR A 1023 -14.59 15.98 -33.64
C THR A 1023 -14.10 15.60 -35.05
N LEU A 1024 -13.04 16.25 -35.54
CA LEU A 1024 -12.39 15.95 -36.85
C LEU A 1024 -12.11 14.45 -37.07
N ARG A 1025 -11.98 13.66 -36.01
CA ARG A 1025 -11.69 12.23 -36.06
C ARG A 1025 -12.93 11.34 -36.24
N GLU A 1026 -14.12 11.88 -35.97
CA GLU A 1026 -15.37 11.13 -35.90
C GLU A 1026 -16.25 11.28 -37.16
N GLU A 1027 -15.84 12.12 -38.11
CA GLU A 1027 -16.52 12.27 -39.40
C GLU A 1027 -16.29 11.08 -40.36
N LEU A 1028 -17.33 10.75 -41.15
CA LEU A 1028 -17.27 9.70 -42.16
C LEU A 1028 -16.39 10.12 -43.34
N LEU A 1029 -15.43 9.28 -43.72
CA LEU A 1029 -14.49 9.58 -44.82
C LEU A 1029 -15.14 9.62 -46.23
N SER A 1030 -16.43 9.25 -46.37
CA SER A 1030 -17.18 9.33 -47.63
C SER A 1030 -18.71 9.24 -47.40
N VAL A 1031 -19.50 9.90 -48.26
CA VAL A 1031 -20.97 9.70 -48.34
C VAL A 1031 -21.27 8.76 -49.52
N PRO A 1032 -21.85 7.57 -49.28
CA PRO A 1032 -22.16 6.63 -50.34
C PRO A 1032 -23.45 7.04 -51.05
N LEU A 1033 -23.35 7.89 -52.09
CA LEU A 1033 -24.27 8.06 -53.25
C LEU A 1033 -24.12 9.43 -53.96
N ASP A 1034 -22.91 10.01 -54.06
CA ASP A 1034 -22.67 11.16 -54.95
C ASP A 1034 -22.11 10.68 -56.32
N PRO A 1035 -22.87 10.76 -57.43
CA PRO A 1035 -22.46 10.25 -58.74
C PRO A 1035 -21.37 11.09 -59.43
N GLY A 1036 -20.92 12.20 -58.84
CA GLY A 1036 -19.92 13.11 -59.42
C GLY A 1036 -18.69 13.38 -58.54
N ASN A 1037 -18.65 12.89 -57.30
CA ASN A 1037 -17.64 13.29 -56.31
C ASN A 1037 -17.49 14.83 -56.19
N ILE A 1038 -18.61 15.55 -56.25
CA ILE A 1038 -18.66 17.01 -56.08
C ILE A 1038 -18.44 17.43 -54.61
N TRP A 1039 -18.58 16.48 -53.67
CA TRP A 1039 -18.32 16.69 -52.23
C TRP A 1039 -16.98 16.11 -51.71
N GLY A 1040 -16.19 15.43 -52.56
CA GLY A 1040 -14.83 14.96 -52.25
C GLY A 1040 -14.71 13.67 -51.41
N GLU A 1041 -13.59 12.95 -51.55
CA GLU A 1041 -13.11 11.99 -50.54
C GLU A 1041 -12.42 12.82 -49.44
N ASN A 1042 -12.79 12.61 -48.16
CA ASN A 1042 -12.53 13.45 -46.97
C ASN A 1042 -13.56 14.58 -46.76
N LEU A 1043 -14.69 14.26 -46.13
CA LEU A 1043 -15.59 15.23 -45.49
C LEU A 1043 -14.83 15.91 -44.34
N ARG A 1044 -15.01 17.23 -44.18
CA ARG A 1044 -14.12 18.10 -43.39
C ARG A 1044 -14.98 19.13 -42.70
N ILE A 1045 -14.79 19.38 -41.40
CA ILE A 1045 -15.34 20.54 -40.69
C ILE A 1045 -15.27 21.83 -41.55
N ASN A 1046 -16.36 22.60 -41.59
CA ASN A 1046 -16.42 23.94 -42.21
C ASN A 1046 -15.16 24.76 -41.85
N MET A 1047 -14.45 25.30 -42.84
CA MET A 1047 -13.17 26.00 -42.60
C MET A 1047 -13.37 27.48 -42.21
N GLY A 1048 -12.34 28.05 -41.58
CA GLY A 1048 -12.26 29.48 -41.29
C GLY A 1048 -12.98 29.88 -40.01
N ALA A 1049 -13.15 31.19 -39.79
CA ALA A 1049 -13.62 31.80 -38.54
C ALA A 1049 -14.92 31.21 -37.96
N TYR A 1050 -15.82 30.72 -38.81
CA TYR A 1050 -17.07 30.12 -38.37
C TYR A 1050 -16.98 28.60 -38.25
N GLY A 1051 -15.86 28.00 -38.58
CA GLY A 1051 -15.66 26.55 -38.56
C GLY A 1051 -15.96 25.91 -37.20
N GLY A 1052 -16.59 24.74 -37.22
CA GLY A 1052 -16.99 24.03 -35.99
C GLY A 1052 -18.02 24.76 -35.12
N THR A 1053 -18.64 25.84 -35.61
CA THR A 1053 -19.75 26.53 -34.95
C THR A 1053 -21.10 26.15 -35.57
N GLY A 1054 -22.21 26.47 -34.90
CA GLY A 1054 -23.55 26.33 -35.48
C GLY A 1054 -23.83 27.31 -36.64
N GLU A 1055 -22.98 28.31 -36.85
CA GLU A 1055 -23.14 29.35 -37.89
C GLU A 1055 -22.38 29.01 -39.17
N ALA A 1056 -21.52 27.98 -39.15
CA ALA A 1056 -20.53 27.61 -40.15
C ALA A 1056 -21.06 27.21 -41.56
N SER A 1057 -22.38 27.28 -41.77
CA SER A 1057 -23.21 26.72 -42.86
C SER A 1057 -23.76 25.34 -42.54
N MET A 1058 -25.09 25.25 -42.45
CA MET A 1058 -25.86 24.05 -42.15
C MET A 1058 -27.21 24.13 -42.89
N PRO A 1059 -27.70 23.01 -43.45
CA PRO A 1059 -29.05 22.93 -44.02
C PRO A 1059 -30.13 23.23 -42.99
N PRO A 1060 -31.28 23.79 -43.40
CA PRO A 1060 -32.42 23.95 -42.53
C PRO A 1060 -32.91 22.54 -42.20
N HIS A 1061 -33.24 22.34 -40.93
CA HIS A 1061 -34.23 21.38 -40.46
C HIS A 1061 -34.18 19.95 -41.06
N GLY A 1062 -33.71 18.98 -40.24
CA GLY A 1062 -33.81 17.55 -40.55
C GLY A 1062 -32.56 16.89 -41.16
N TRP A 1063 -31.35 17.44 -41.02
CA TRP A 1063 -30.12 16.84 -41.59
C TRP A 1063 -29.04 16.46 -40.55
N ALA A 1064 -29.14 16.90 -39.28
CA ALA A 1064 -28.27 16.44 -38.19
C ALA A 1064 -28.88 15.24 -37.41
N LEU A 1065 -30.20 15.27 -37.22
CA LEU A 1065 -31.11 14.18 -36.90
C LEU A 1065 -32.26 14.33 -37.89
N ARG A 1066 -32.59 13.30 -38.67
CA ARG A 1066 -33.65 13.45 -39.68
C ARG A 1066 -35.01 13.76 -39.05
N ALA A 1067 -35.19 13.44 -37.78
CA ALA A 1067 -36.46 13.50 -37.08
C ALA A 1067 -36.60 14.66 -36.07
N ASP A 1068 -35.56 15.48 -35.84
CA ASP A 1068 -35.61 16.65 -34.97
C ASP A 1068 -36.23 17.82 -35.76
N LEU A 1069 -37.53 18.03 -35.55
CA LEU A 1069 -38.33 19.04 -36.22
C LEU A 1069 -38.47 20.35 -35.40
N THR A 1070 -37.75 20.49 -34.30
CA THR A 1070 -37.73 21.71 -33.48
C THR A 1070 -36.34 22.35 -33.43
N ASN A 1071 -35.31 21.61 -33.88
CA ASN A 1071 -33.91 22.02 -33.98
C ASN A 1071 -33.32 22.36 -32.60
N ASP A 1072 -33.73 21.61 -31.58
CA ASP A 1072 -33.22 21.68 -30.21
C ASP A 1072 -32.15 20.61 -29.93
N GLY A 1073 -31.87 19.74 -30.91
CA GLY A 1073 -30.90 18.67 -30.85
C GLY A 1073 -31.45 17.34 -30.30
N ILE A 1074 -32.77 17.21 -30.07
CA ILE A 1074 -33.39 16.04 -29.44
C ILE A 1074 -34.68 15.64 -30.18
N VAL A 1075 -34.80 14.38 -30.60
CA VAL A 1075 -36.06 13.85 -31.17
C VAL A 1075 -37.05 13.49 -30.05
N ASN A 1076 -38.10 14.27 -29.91
CA ASN A 1076 -39.07 14.20 -28.83
C ASN A 1076 -40.53 14.40 -29.30
N LEU A 1077 -41.43 14.62 -28.34
CA LEU A 1077 -42.87 14.68 -28.59
C LEU A 1077 -43.31 15.98 -29.29
N GLU A 1078 -42.50 17.04 -29.18
CA GLU A 1078 -42.70 18.30 -29.91
C GLU A 1078 -42.43 18.10 -31.40
N ASP A 1079 -41.42 17.33 -31.78
CA ASP A 1079 -41.14 17.01 -33.19
C ASP A 1079 -42.26 16.20 -33.82
N PHE A 1080 -42.81 15.23 -33.09
CA PHE A 1080 -43.99 14.51 -33.53
C PHE A 1080 -45.20 15.42 -33.73
N ALA A 1081 -45.38 16.42 -32.86
CA ALA A 1081 -46.45 17.40 -33.02
C ALA A 1081 -46.29 18.24 -34.29
N HIS A 1082 -45.04 18.61 -34.63
CA HIS A 1082 -44.71 19.29 -35.89
C HIS A 1082 -44.96 18.40 -37.11
N GLN A 1083 -44.59 17.11 -37.07
CA GLN A 1083 -44.87 16.20 -38.19
C GLN A 1083 -46.37 15.93 -38.37
N ALA A 1084 -47.12 15.83 -37.27
CA ALA A 1084 -48.56 15.64 -37.29
C ALA A 1084 -49.30 16.89 -37.82
N HIS A 1085 -48.77 18.09 -37.56
CA HIS A 1085 -49.33 19.34 -38.07
C HIS A 1085 -49.28 19.43 -39.60
N ASP A 1086 -48.24 18.87 -40.22
CA ASP A 1086 -48.01 18.93 -41.66
C ASP A 1086 -48.43 17.65 -42.40
N TRP A 1087 -49.12 16.73 -41.73
CA TRP A 1087 -49.53 15.43 -42.28
C TRP A 1087 -50.27 15.54 -43.62
N LEU A 1088 -49.84 14.73 -44.60
CA LEU A 1088 -50.35 14.68 -45.98
C LEU A 1088 -50.17 15.96 -46.80
N LYS A 1089 -49.42 16.96 -46.30
CA LYS A 1089 -49.02 18.08 -47.15
C LYS A 1089 -48.07 17.58 -48.24
N THR A 1090 -48.19 18.19 -49.41
CA THR A 1090 -47.31 17.92 -50.56
C THR A 1090 -46.64 19.20 -51.02
N ASP A 1091 -45.34 19.29 -50.86
CA ASP A 1091 -44.49 20.36 -51.41
C ASP A 1091 -43.09 19.78 -51.62
N ALA A 1092 -42.30 20.39 -52.49
CA ALA A 1092 -40.88 20.07 -52.63
C ALA A 1092 -40.05 20.56 -51.42
N LYS A 1093 -40.67 21.27 -50.47
CA LYS A 1093 -40.05 22.04 -49.38
C LYS A 1093 -40.73 21.83 -48.02
N LEU A 1094 -41.11 20.59 -47.68
CA LEU A 1094 -41.74 20.30 -46.38
C LEU A 1094 -40.72 19.80 -45.35
N PRO A 1095 -40.62 20.44 -44.17
CA PRO A 1095 -39.65 20.04 -43.14
C PRO A 1095 -39.89 18.62 -42.57
N GLY A 1096 -41.13 18.11 -42.61
CA GLY A 1096 -41.47 16.75 -42.13
C GLY A 1096 -41.53 15.64 -43.20
N ASP A 1097 -41.15 15.90 -44.46
CA ASP A 1097 -41.03 14.90 -45.55
C ASP A 1097 -39.64 14.25 -45.51
N LEU A 1098 -39.48 13.32 -44.56
CA LEU A 1098 -38.20 12.73 -44.19
C LEU A 1098 -37.61 11.80 -45.24
N ASN A 1099 -38.45 11.22 -46.11
CA ASN A 1099 -38.03 10.33 -47.19
C ASN A 1099 -37.86 11.05 -48.55
N ARG A 1100 -38.23 12.33 -48.63
CA ARG A 1100 -38.15 13.22 -49.80
C ARG A 1100 -38.98 12.75 -51.01
N ASP A 1101 -40.11 12.11 -50.75
CA ASP A 1101 -41.07 11.72 -51.80
C ASP A 1101 -42.07 12.84 -52.15
N LYS A 1102 -41.91 14.01 -51.52
CA LYS A 1102 -42.74 15.23 -51.63
C LYS A 1102 -44.06 15.14 -50.88
N THR A 1103 -44.25 14.16 -50.00
CA THR A 1103 -45.50 13.92 -49.28
C THR A 1103 -45.24 13.49 -47.85
N ILE A 1104 -45.65 14.27 -46.85
CA ILE A 1104 -45.56 13.83 -45.45
C ILE A 1104 -46.58 12.72 -45.19
N ASN A 1105 -46.09 11.51 -44.96
CA ASN A 1105 -46.93 10.33 -44.84
C ASN A 1105 -46.40 9.34 -43.80
N ILE A 1106 -47.00 8.15 -43.78
CA ILE A 1106 -46.68 7.10 -42.81
C ILE A 1106 -45.23 6.63 -42.85
N LEU A 1107 -44.57 6.76 -44.01
CA LEU A 1107 -43.16 6.45 -44.17
C LEU A 1107 -42.29 7.49 -43.45
N ASP A 1108 -42.68 8.75 -43.45
CA ASP A 1108 -41.98 9.82 -42.73
C ASP A 1108 -42.18 9.72 -41.23
N LEU A 1109 -43.37 9.32 -40.78
CA LEU A 1109 -43.60 9.02 -39.36
C LEU A 1109 -42.80 7.81 -38.88
N ALA A 1110 -42.65 6.80 -39.73
CA ALA A 1110 -41.83 5.63 -39.40
C ALA A 1110 -40.36 6.02 -39.23
N LEU A 1111 -39.85 6.95 -40.04
CA LEU A 1111 -38.51 7.52 -39.91
C LEU A 1111 -38.36 8.36 -38.63
N LEU A 1112 -39.37 9.17 -38.29
CA LEU A 1112 -39.36 9.94 -37.02
C LEU A 1112 -39.31 9.02 -35.80
N MET A 1113 -40.17 7.99 -35.76
CA MET A 1113 -40.21 7.02 -34.66
C MET A 1113 -38.93 6.19 -34.55
N GLN A 1114 -38.27 5.90 -35.68
CA GLN A 1114 -37.04 5.13 -35.69
C GLN A 1114 -35.89 5.87 -34.97
N GLU A 1115 -35.80 7.19 -35.16
CA GLU A 1115 -34.78 8.01 -34.49
C GLU A 1115 -35.18 8.31 -33.03
N TRP A 1116 -36.46 8.59 -32.77
CA TRP A 1116 -36.96 8.78 -31.40
C TRP A 1116 -36.68 7.57 -30.48
N LEU A 1117 -36.84 6.33 -30.99
CA LEU A 1117 -36.58 5.12 -30.22
C LEU A 1117 -35.08 4.80 -30.01
N ARG A 1118 -34.19 5.48 -30.74
CA ARG A 1118 -32.74 5.26 -30.68
C ARG A 1118 -32.08 6.03 -29.52
N GLU A 1119 -32.77 7.04 -28.99
CA GLU A 1119 -32.32 7.96 -27.92
C GLU A 1119 -32.74 7.53 -26.50
N ILE A 1120 -33.43 6.39 -26.31
CA ILE A 1120 -33.85 5.95 -24.96
C ILE A 1120 -32.60 5.50 -24.15
N PRO A 1121 -32.25 6.16 -23.03
CA PRO A 1121 -31.14 5.72 -22.19
C PRO A 1121 -31.49 4.37 -21.56
N GLY A 1122 -30.75 3.31 -21.92
CA GLY A 1122 -30.87 1.99 -21.26
C GLY A 1122 -31.08 0.76 -22.15
N ARG A 1123 -30.92 0.84 -23.47
CA ARG A 1123 -30.78 -0.34 -24.34
C ARG A 1123 -29.68 -0.18 -25.40
N ASN A 1124 -28.45 -0.43 -24.99
CA ASN A 1124 -27.46 -1.26 -25.69
C ASN A 1124 -26.40 -1.70 -24.68
#